data_AF-U1JD77-F1
#
_entry.id   AF-U1JD77-F1
#
_cell.length_a   1.000
_cell.length_b   1.000
_cell.length_c   1.000
_cell.angle_alpha   90.00
_cell.angle_beta   90.00
_cell.angle_gamma   90.00
#
_symmetry.space_group_name_H-M   'P 1'
#
loop_
_entity.id
_entity.type
_entity.pdbx_description
1 polymer ?
#
loop_
_entity_poly.entity_id
_entity_poly.type
_entity_poly.pdbx_seq_one_letter_code
_entity_poly.pdbx_strand_id
1 'polypeptide(L)'
;MPLAVTSNVNTSLRTDYWQPSNISIPSSKLPDSQKVLVFSRDTGIKDGKDWLFSSHFTLDGIDVKMEESITGEIWPVGSSMKQRLTAGSEDTGWWSSNDSKELSFIGKSGATYTITAALDVPFGDTHASITVTVLQETPAVETCTPVMDGIETVIVLMLENRSLDNLLGMLYAGKKISSSSVYPAGSSTQFDGVPLHISNSYKSSVYYPTNGTKGHGGFSATTMPAYDPGEEFEHVQKQLYANGNGHFPDNNNFWDSEPKMLGFAWDYDEIYTHNQDVMGVYNEEQLPVLYGLAKYYAVSDRWFCSVPSQTYTNRAFAMCGTALGKVDNTEIEGSTYKYANTIINVLAAAGKSWGVYWQDDGGITAGSPYGDPFTPYYFPRLKVAPNGGVHKYEDSSDKNAFLHAAASGTLPNFCFVEPKWSGGFPPVVIEGNDFHPPASVTPGDIALKNMVEALMDSPQWSKTLLVVTFDEHGGTYDHVVPTTTVAPDDSPLASSTSKYGFKFQRLGVRVPTLLISPQIKPGTVFRSPEPGKDLDHTSLLATLCKWAGVDPAKAGLGARVAQASTFEGVVEGNNIRTDLPKLTPNKYVRPEGWQSPSELFNPLNDKGEPLTSRRVGFGDLHTMSDNCTTAEEFLQKFNQHRFGDQTEK
;
A
#
# COMPACT_ATOMS: atom_id res chain seq x y z
N MET A 1 -9.32 32.77 4.59
CA MET A 1 -9.09 34.13 5.16
C MET A 1 -7.98 34.81 4.35
N PRO A 2 -7.99 36.14 4.12
CA PRO A 2 -6.83 36.79 3.51
C PRO A 2 -5.63 36.66 4.46
N LEU A 3 -4.62 35.92 4.02
CA LEU A 3 -3.39 35.65 4.74
C LEU A 3 -2.57 36.95 4.88
N ALA A 4 -2.42 37.49 6.10
CA ALA A 4 -1.54 38.63 6.37
C ALA A 4 -0.06 38.23 6.15
N VAL A 5 0.72 39.06 5.46
CA VAL A 5 2.16 38.87 5.23
C VAL A 5 2.92 39.96 5.96
N THR A 6 3.96 39.59 6.70
CA THR A 6 4.92 40.52 7.29
C THR A 6 6.32 40.16 6.80
N SER A 7 6.96 41.03 6.03
CA SER A 7 8.35 40.85 5.60
C SER A 7 9.27 41.52 6.62
N ASN A 8 10.22 40.77 7.20
CA ASN A 8 11.20 41.29 8.15
C ASN A 8 12.62 41.08 7.59
N VAL A 9 13.34 42.17 7.35
CA VAL A 9 14.77 42.13 6.96
C VAL A 9 15.62 42.26 8.22
N ASN A 10 16.43 41.25 8.51
CA ASN A 10 17.26 41.22 9.70
C ASN A 10 18.71 41.59 9.36
N THR A 11 18.95 42.86 9.02
CA THR A 11 20.29 43.48 9.15
C THR A 11 20.15 44.98 9.47
N SER A 12 21.14 45.49 10.20
CA SER A 12 21.27 46.88 10.60
C SER A 12 21.64 47.79 9.42
N LEU A 13 20.69 48.23 8.58
CA LEU A 13 20.93 49.32 7.60
C LEU A 13 19.73 50.25 7.42
N ARG A 14 20.05 51.50 7.02
CA ARG A 14 19.19 52.69 6.97
C ARG A 14 18.05 52.58 5.94
N THR A 15 17.02 53.40 6.18
CA THR A 15 15.76 53.52 5.44
C THR A 15 15.89 54.04 4.01
N ASP A 16 17.09 54.41 3.55
CA ASP A 16 17.39 54.95 2.22
C ASP A 16 17.57 53.88 1.13
N TYR A 17 17.63 52.60 1.50
CA TYR A 17 17.65 51.46 0.57
C TYR A 17 16.26 51.00 0.11
N TRP A 18 15.20 51.63 0.62
CA TRP A 18 13.81 51.29 0.31
C TRP A 18 13.15 52.48 -0.37
N GLN A 19 12.65 52.30 -1.59
CA GLN A 19 11.57 53.12 -2.12
C GLN A 19 10.28 52.31 -2.00
N PRO A 20 9.46 52.51 -0.96
CA PRO A 20 8.11 51.98 -0.92
C PRO A 20 7.25 52.88 -1.82
N SER A 21 7.29 52.67 -3.14
CA SER A 21 6.18 53.08 -4.00
C SER A 21 6.24 52.38 -5.36
N ASN A 22 5.20 51.58 -5.60
CA ASN A 22 4.66 51.24 -6.93
C ASN A 22 5.37 50.18 -7.78
N ILE A 23 5.58 48.96 -7.26
CA ILE A 23 5.51 47.78 -8.14
C ILE A 23 4.04 47.36 -8.22
N SER A 24 3.32 47.91 -9.18
CA SER A 24 2.02 47.39 -9.59
C SER A 24 2.25 46.18 -10.51
N ILE A 25 2.20 44.97 -9.97
CA ILE A 25 2.04 43.78 -10.81
C ILE A 25 0.62 43.84 -11.38
N PRO A 26 0.41 43.80 -12.70
CA PRO A 26 -0.93 43.82 -13.27
C PRO A 26 -1.75 42.65 -12.70
N SER A 27 -2.87 42.95 -12.04
CA SER A 27 -3.75 41.95 -11.42
C SER A 27 -4.28 40.91 -12.42
N SER A 28 -4.25 41.22 -13.72
CA SER A 28 -4.61 40.30 -14.80
C SER A 28 -3.62 39.16 -15.05
N LYS A 29 -2.49 39.09 -14.34
CA LYS A 29 -1.46 38.05 -14.47
C LYS A 29 -1.34 37.09 -13.28
N LEU A 30 -2.15 37.26 -12.23
CA LEU A 30 -2.09 36.41 -11.02
C LEU A 30 -3.41 35.65 -10.83
N PRO A 31 -3.41 34.30 -10.76
CA PRO A 31 -4.53 33.51 -10.29
C PRO A 31 -4.90 33.84 -8.84
N ASP A 32 -6.16 33.67 -8.46
CA ASP A 32 -6.72 34.02 -7.13
C ASP A 32 -6.02 33.33 -5.93
N SER A 33 -5.17 32.32 -6.16
CA SER A 33 -4.46 31.53 -5.15
C SER A 33 -2.95 31.84 -5.02
N GLN A 34 -2.40 32.77 -5.79
CA GLN A 34 -0.96 33.03 -5.83
C GLN A 34 -0.54 34.24 -4.98
N LYS A 35 0.55 34.08 -4.23
CA LYS A 35 1.24 35.18 -3.55
C LYS A 35 2.61 35.42 -4.16
N VAL A 36 2.94 36.69 -4.42
CA VAL A 36 4.22 37.11 -5.00
C VAL A 36 5.01 37.94 -3.99
N LEU A 37 6.25 37.53 -3.72
CA LEU A 37 7.24 38.31 -2.95
C LEU A 37 8.28 38.88 -3.93
N VAL A 38 8.65 40.16 -3.80
CA VAL A 38 9.54 40.87 -4.75
C VAL A 38 10.71 41.55 -4.04
N PHE A 39 11.92 41.40 -4.58
CA PHE A 39 13.13 42.11 -4.13
C PHE A 39 13.89 42.74 -5.32
N SER A 40 14.55 43.88 -5.10
CA SER A 40 15.34 44.57 -6.13
C SER A 40 16.82 44.17 -6.07
N ARG A 41 17.41 43.86 -7.23
CA ARG A 41 18.82 43.49 -7.42
C ARG A 41 19.75 44.70 -7.57
N ASP A 42 19.20 45.91 -7.79
CA ASP A 42 19.98 47.06 -8.27
C ASP A 42 20.76 47.81 -7.19
N THR A 43 20.50 47.57 -5.91
CA THR A 43 21.37 48.05 -4.83
C THR A 43 22.47 47.02 -4.59
N GLY A 44 23.41 46.96 -5.53
CA GLY A 44 24.46 45.95 -5.61
C GLY A 44 25.20 45.69 -4.29
N ILE A 45 25.28 44.41 -3.94
CA ILE A 45 26.22 43.87 -2.96
C ILE A 45 27.62 44.04 -3.57
N LYS A 46 28.43 44.91 -2.97
CA LYS A 46 29.78 45.26 -3.48
C LYS A 46 30.88 44.91 -2.48
N ASP A 47 30.54 44.23 -1.39
CA ASP A 47 31.49 43.94 -0.30
C ASP A 47 31.95 42.48 -0.27
N GLY A 48 31.55 41.68 -1.26
CA GLY A 48 31.94 40.27 -1.39
C GLY A 48 31.38 39.36 -0.30
N LYS A 49 30.42 39.82 0.51
CA LYS A 49 29.80 39.04 1.58
C LYS A 49 28.55 38.31 1.11
N ASP A 50 28.17 37.31 1.89
CA ASP A 50 26.89 36.61 1.77
C ASP A 50 25.78 37.45 2.41
N TRP A 51 24.74 37.75 1.65
CA TRP A 51 23.56 38.46 2.14
C TRP A 51 22.39 37.51 2.25
N LEU A 52 21.75 37.49 3.42
CA LEU A 52 20.59 36.65 3.71
C LEU A 52 19.32 37.51 3.78
N PHE A 53 18.40 37.28 2.84
CA PHE A 53 17.07 37.87 2.82
C PHE A 53 16.08 36.85 3.36
N SER A 54 15.09 37.29 4.14
CA SER A 54 14.04 36.40 4.59
C SER A 54 12.66 37.05 4.55
N SER A 55 11.68 36.29 4.11
CA SER A 55 10.25 36.61 4.19
C SER A 55 9.52 35.49 4.89
N HIS A 56 8.48 35.81 5.63
CA HIS A 56 7.65 34.78 6.24
C HIS A 56 6.17 35.16 6.27
N PHE A 57 5.33 34.13 6.30
CA PHE A 57 3.89 34.26 6.49
C PHE A 57 3.39 33.04 7.26
N THR A 58 2.27 33.19 7.96
CA THR A 58 1.65 32.05 8.64
C THR A 58 0.59 31.42 7.74
N LEU A 59 0.64 30.10 7.53
CA LEU A 59 -0.38 29.31 6.85
C LEU A 59 -0.86 28.20 7.77
N ASP A 60 -2.16 28.20 8.09
CA ASP A 60 -2.78 27.25 9.03
C ASP A 60 -2.02 27.08 10.36
N GLY A 61 -1.60 28.22 10.93
CA GLY A 61 -0.87 28.27 12.18
C GLY A 61 0.58 27.77 12.13
N ILE A 62 1.11 27.46 10.94
CA ILE A 62 2.51 27.12 10.67
C ILE A 62 3.22 28.32 10.07
N ASP A 63 4.41 28.66 10.59
CA ASP A 63 5.26 29.71 10.03
C ASP A 63 5.96 29.16 8.78
N VAL A 64 5.70 29.80 7.64
CA VAL A 64 6.35 29.52 6.35
C VAL A 64 7.37 30.61 6.12
N LYS A 65 8.64 30.25 6.04
CA LYS A 65 9.77 31.16 5.86
C LYS A 65 10.49 30.85 4.55
N MET A 66 10.68 31.86 3.73
CA MET A 66 11.54 31.84 2.57
C MET A 66 12.82 32.59 2.90
N GLU A 67 13.96 32.03 2.52
CA GLU A 67 15.29 32.59 2.72
C GLU A 67 16.04 32.59 1.38
N GLU A 68 16.73 33.69 1.07
CA GLU A 68 17.60 33.80 -0.10
C GLU A 68 18.99 34.25 0.34
N SER A 69 20.01 33.54 -0.09
CA SER A 69 21.41 33.86 0.10
C SER A 69 22.00 34.32 -1.23
N ILE A 70 22.52 35.55 -1.28
CA ILE A 70 23.15 36.13 -2.46
C ILE A 70 24.62 36.43 -2.15
N THR A 71 25.50 35.94 -3.00
CA THR A 71 26.95 36.20 -2.94
C THR A 71 27.44 36.63 -4.32
N GLY A 72 28.22 37.71 -4.41
CA GLY A 72 28.95 38.05 -5.63
C GLY A 72 29.14 39.54 -5.88
N GLU A 73 29.95 39.86 -6.89
CA GLU A 73 30.12 41.20 -7.44
C GLU A 73 29.33 41.28 -8.77
N ILE A 74 28.63 42.40 -8.94
CA ILE A 74 27.81 42.88 -10.08
C ILE A 74 27.75 42.00 -11.36
N TRP A 75 26.53 41.80 -11.88
CA TRP A 75 26.27 41.29 -13.24
C TRP A 75 27.19 41.98 -14.30
N PRO A 76 27.82 41.24 -15.23
CA PRO A 76 27.46 39.89 -15.69
C PRO A 76 28.28 38.75 -15.08
N VAL A 77 29.14 39.00 -14.08
CA VAL A 77 30.20 38.06 -13.70
C VAL A 77 29.96 37.44 -12.32
N GLY A 78 29.06 36.44 -12.26
CA GLY A 78 29.12 35.41 -11.21
C GLY A 78 28.50 35.72 -9.84
N SER A 79 27.25 36.19 -9.80
CA SER A 79 26.46 36.13 -8.55
C SER A 79 25.97 34.69 -8.31
N SER A 80 26.32 34.08 -7.17
CA SER A 80 25.69 32.83 -6.73
C SER A 80 24.49 33.14 -5.85
N MET A 81 23.32 32.63 -6.25
CA MET A 81 22.09 32.70 -5.46
C MET A 81 21.75 31.32 -4.93
N LYS A 82 21.38 31.25 -3.66
CA LYS A 82 20.76 30.08 -3.06
C LYS A 82 19.44 30.48 -2.43
N GLN A 83 18.50 29.56 -2.45
CA GLN A 83 17.17 29.73 -1.89
C GLN A 83 16.91 28.61 -0.90
N ARG A 84 16.10 28.87 0.13
CA ARG A 84 15.65 27.88 1.12
C ARG A 84 14.24 28.21 1.55
N LEU A 85 13.36 27.23 1.56
CA LEU A 85 11.97 27.36 1.98
C LEU A 85 11.79 26.43 3.18
N THR A 86 11.23 26.98 4.27
CA THR A 86 10.87 26.21 5.46
C THR A 86 9.42 26.45 5.82
N ALA A 87 8.78 25.42 6.38
CA ALA A 87 7.42 25.49 6.89
C ALA A 87 7.31 24.63 8.15
N GLY A 88 7.28 25.27 9.31
CA GLY A 88 7.37 24.55 10.59
C GLY A 88 8.68 23.77 10.72
N SER A 89 8.61 22.44 10.79
CA SER A 89 9.78 21.55 10.81
C SER A 89 10.31 21.16 9.43
N GLU A 90 9.57 21.49 8.36
CA GLU A 90 9.93 21.13 7.00
C GLU A 90 10.90 22.14 6.39
N ASP A 91 11.83 21.67 5.58
CA ASP A 91 12.92 22.46 5.02
C ASP A 91 13.40 21.86 3.69
N THR A 92 13.41 22.65 2.62
CA THR A 92 13.92 22.22 1.32
C THR A 92 15.45 22.07 1.29
N GLY A 93 16.14 22.57 2.30
CA GLY A 93 17.56 22.89 2.23
C GLY A 93 17.83 24.05 1.28
N TRP A 94 19.10 24.42 1.16
CA TRP A 94 19.56 25.45 0.24
C TRP A 94 19.69 24.88 -1.18
N TRP A 95 19.02 25.46 -2.18
CA TRP A 95 19.17 25.11 -3.60
C TRP A 95 19.63 26.31 -4.44
N SER A 96 20.31 26.06 -5.56
CA SER A 96 20.86 27.10 -6.44
C SER A 96 20.45 26.86 -7.90
N SER A 97 19.36 27.48 -8.37
CA SER A 97 18.97 27.50 -9.78
C SER A 97 17.69 28.34 -10.00
N ASN A 98 17.30 28.52 -11.26
CA ASN A 98 15.96 29.01 -11.65
C ASN A 98 14.87 27.92 -11.50
N ASP A 99 15.19 26.76 -10.92
CA ASP A 99 14.23 25.66 -10.79
C ASP A 99 13.27 25.92 -9.63
N SER A 100 12.02 25.50 -9.81
CA SER A 100 11.04 25.50 -8.73
C SER A 100 11.32 24.38 -7.73
N LYS A 101 11.16 24.66 -6.43
CA LYS A 101 11.14 23.66 -5.37
C LYS A 101 9.80 23.63 -4.69
N GLU A 102 9.31 22.42 -4.42
CA GLU A 102 8.10 22.20 -3.65
C GLU A 102 8.45 21.81 -2.22
N LEU A 103 7.72 22.37 -1.27
CA LEU A 103 7.73 21.97 0.13
C LEU A 103 6.31 21.64 0.54
N SER A 104 6.08 20.42 1.01
CA SER A 104 4.80 20.02 1.59
C SER A 104 4.90 20.01 3.10
N PHE A 105 3.83 20.40 3.79
CA PHE A 105 3.74 20.36 5.26
C PHE A 105 2.30 20.16 5.72
N ILE A 106 2.12 19.80 6.99
CA ILE A 106 0.80 19.62 7.62
C ILE A 106 0.52 20.83 8.51
N GLY A 107 -0.58 21.51 8.28
CA GLY A 107 -1.03 22.64 9.09
C GLY A 107 -1.64 22.22 10.43
N LYS A 108 -1.89 23.16 11.34
CA LYS A 108 -2.48 22.86 12.65
C LYS A 108 -3.88 22.26 12.57
N SER A 109 -4.62 22.52 11.49
CA SER A 109 -5.91 21.87 11.24
C SER A 109 -5.79 20.41 10.81
N GLY A 110 -4.59 19.94 10.45
CA GLY A 110 -4.35 18.63 9.86
C GLY A 110 -4.42 18.61 8.32
N ALA A 111 -4.75 19.74 7.68
CA ALA A 111 -4.68 19.89 6.23
C ALA A 111 -3.23 19.83 5.72
N THR A 112 -3.02 19.26 4.54
CA THR A 112 -1.71 19.30 3.88
C THR A 112 -1.66 20.48 2.96
N TYR A 113 -0.56 21.22 3.03
CA TYR A 113 -0.26 22.32 2.15
C TYR A 113 1.00 21.96 1.38
N THR A 114 0.95 22.02 0.06
CA THR A 114 2.15 22.06 -0.77
C THR A 114 2.33 23.49 -1.23
N ILE A 115 3.53 24.03 -0.97
CA ILE A 115 3.98 25.32 -1.43
C ILE A 115 5.09 25.12 -2.44
N THR A 116 4.88 25.58 -3.67
CA THR A 116 5.94 25.66 -4.67
C THR A 116 6.59 27.02 -4.56
N ALA A 117 7.91 27.09 -4.46
CA ALA A 117 8.69 28.31 -4.66
C ALA A 117 9.37 28.22 -6.02
N ALA A 118 9.11 29.17 -6.90
CA ALA A 118 9.79 29.29 -8.19
C ALA A 118 10.42 30.68 -8.30
N LEU A 119 11.62 30.75 -8.86
CA LEU A 119 12.25 32.02 -9.21
C LEU A 119 11.75 32.43 -10.60
N ASP A 120 10.87 33.43 -10.66
CA ASP A 120 10.54 34.09 -11.93
C ASP A 120 11.48 35.28 -12.12
N VAL A 121 12.27 35.24 -13.20
CA VAL A 121 13.18 36.31 -13.62
C VAL A 121 12.66 36.81 -14.97
N PRO A 122 11.79 37.83 -15.00
CA PRO A 122 11.32 38.39 -16.26
C PRO A 122 12.53 38.86 -17.09
N PHE A 123 12.58 38.46 -18.36
CA PHE A 123 13.65 38.87 -19.28
C PHE A 123 13.79 40.40 -19.29
N GLY A 124 14.87 40.91 -18.69
CA GLY A 124 15.23 42.31 -18.71
C GLY A 124 14.98 43.10 -17.41
N ASP A 125 14.36 42.51 -16.38
CA ASP A 125 14.09 43.21 -15.12
C ASP A 125 14.99 42.76 -13.96
N THR A 126 15.26 43.71 -13.06
CA THR A 126 16.18 43.61 -11.93
C THR A 126 15.51 43.05 -10.67
N HIS A 127 14.46 42.26 -10.85
CA HIS A 127 13.62 41.73 -9.79
C HIS A 127 13.54 40.21 -9.84
N ALA A 128 13.66 39.57 -8.68
CA ALA A 128 13.30 38.17 -8.47
C ALA A 128 11.91 38.15 -7.84
N SER A 129 11.02 37.31 -8.36
CA SER A 129 9.72 37.10 -7.73
C SER A 129 9.49 35.63 -7.42
N ILE A 130 8.98 35.35 -6.21
CA ILE A 130 8.63 34.01 -5.76
C ILE A 130 7.13 33.90 -5.72
N THR A 131 6.60 32.99 -6.54
CA THR A 131 5.19 32.62 -6.52
C THR A 131 4.99 31.44 -5.59
N VAL A 132 4.22 31.62 -4.51
CA VAL A 132 3.74 30.51 -3.68
C VAL A 132 2.34 30.12 -4.14
N THR A 133 2.21 28.89 -4.64
CA THR A 133 0.92 28.26 -4.94
C THR A 133 0.60 27.25 -3.86
N VAL A 134 -0.57 27.36 -3.24
CA VAL A 134 -1.08 26.36 -2.29
C VAL A 134 -1.84 25.30 -3.09
N LEU A 135 -1.29 24.08 -3.19
CA LEU A 135 -1.82 23.05 -4.08
C LEU A 135 -2.84 22.10 -3.42
N GLN A 136 -3.04 22.17 -2.11
CA GLN A 136 -4.07 21.38 -1.46
C GLN A 136 -4.58 22.07 -0.19
N GLU A 137 -5.90 22.14 -0.05
CA GLU A 137 -6.60 22.20 1.23
C GLU A 137 -7.30 20.84 1.33
N THR A 138 -7.21 20.14 2.46
CA THR A 138 -8.19 19.07 2.70
C THR A 138 -9.54 19.78 2.76
N PRO A 139 -10.53 19.45 1.89
CA PRO A 139 -11.80 20.16 1.90
C PRO A 139 -12.46 20.02 3.27
N ALA A 140 -13.30 20.99 3.63
CA ALA A 140 -14.34 20.73 4.60
C ALA A 140 -15.04 19.42 4.21
N VAL A 141 -15.18 18.49 5.16
CA VAL A 141 -15.81 17.18 4.94
C VAL A 141 -17.24 17.41 4.45
N GLU A 142 -17.45 17.38 3.13
CA GLU A 142 -18.79 17.35 2.57
C GLU A 142 -19.39 15.98 2.89
N THR A 143 -20.54 16.02 3.55
CA THR A 143 -21.14 14.82 4.14
C THR A 143 -22.08 14.13 3.15
N CYS A 144 -22.14 12.81 3.22
CA CYS A 144 -23.17 12.00 2.60
C CYS A 144 -23.99 11.28 3.67
N THR A 145 -25.10 10.65 3.29
CA THR A 145 -25.85 9.78 4.19
C THR A 145 -24.99 8.56 4.55
N PRO A 146 -24.74 8.29 5.85
CA PRO A 146 -24.00 7.10 6.26
C PRO A 146 -24.63 5.81 5.74
N VAL A 147 -23.80 4.79 5.49
CA VAL A 147 -24.22 3.46 5.07
C VAL A 147 -23.83 2.39 6.11
N MET A 148 -24.31 1.16 5.91
CA MET A 148 -24.12 0.03 6.84
C MET A 148 -24.65 0.37 8.25
N ASP A 149 -25.88 0.88 8.30
CA ASP A 149 -26.60 1.15 9.55
C ASP A 149 -26.52 -0.07 10.48
N GLY A 150 -26.07 0.14 11.72
CA GLY A 150 -25.88 -0.93 12.68
C GLY A 150 -24.45 -1.47 12.78
N ILE A 151 -23.54 -1.09 11.88
CA ILE A 151 -22.09 -1.36 12.01
C ILE A 151 -21.41 -0.18 12.71
N GLU A 152 -20.83 -0.43 13.89
CA GLU A 152 -20.10 0.56 14.69
C GLU A 152 -18.58 0.34 14.64
N THR A 153 -18.14 -0.88 14.33
CA THR A 153 -16.73 -1.28 14.27
C THR A 153 -16.44 -1.97 12.94
N VAL A 154 -15.54 -1.40 12.13
CA VAL A 154 -15.01 -2.01 10.90
C VAL A 154 -13.56 -2.39 11.12
N ILE A 155 -13.23 -3.64 10.85
CA ILE A 155 -11.90 -4.22 11.01
C ILE A 155 -11.44 -4.68 9.64
N VAL A 156 -10.24 -4.29 9.23
CA VAL A 156 -9.62 -4.72 7.97
C VAL A 156 -8.38 -5.53 8.31
N LEU A 157 -8.39 -6.83 8.02
CA LEU A 157 -7.21 -7.68 8.03
C LEU A 157 -6.68 -7.77 6.59
N MET A 158 -5.46 -7.27 6.36
CA MET A 158 -4.82 -7.29 5.04
C MET A 158 -3.62 -8.25 5.03
N LEU A 159 -3.81 -9.38 4.37
CA LEU A 159 -2.86 -10.50 4.24
C LEU A 159 -1.98 -10.36 2.99
N GLU A 160 -1.04 -11.30 2.84
CA GLU A 160 0.00 -11.37 1.80
C GLU A 160 -0.05 -12.71 1.01
N ASN A 161 0.76 -12.82 -0.03
CA ASN A 161 0.20 -12.52 -1.34
C ASN A 161 -0.36 -13.76 -2.04
N ARG A 162 -1.64 -13.70 -2.42
CA ARG A 162 -2.39 -14.86 -2.91
C ARG A 162 -3.50 -14.46 -3.86
N SER A 163 -3.57 -15.10 -5.02
CA SER A 163 -4.69 -14.94 -5.94
C SER A 163 -5.98 -15.56 -5.39
N LEU A 164 -7.12 -15.10 -5.89
CA LEU A 164 -8.41 -15.74 -5.57
C LEU A 164 -8.40 -17.21 -5.97
N ASP A 165 -7.98 -17.52 -7.21
CA ASP A 165 -7.98 -18.89 -7.68
C ASP A 165 -7.05 -19.80 -6.87
N ASN A 166 -5.88 -19.32 -6.43
CA ASN A 166 -4.95 -20.12 -5.64
C ASN A 166 -5.53 -20.56 -4.31
N LEU A 167 -6.23 -19.69 -3.57
CA LEU A 167 -6.81 -20.05 -2.27
C LEU A 167 -8.24 -20.57 -2.36
N LEU A 168 -9.08 -19.96 -3.19
CA LEU A 168 -10.53 -20.15 -3.21
C LEU A 168 -11.08 -20.50 -4.60
N GLY A 169 -10.23 -20.77 -5.60
CA GLY A 169 -10.68 -21.17 -6.93
C GLY A 169 -11.55 -22.43 -6.94
N MET A 170 -11.31 -23.34 -5.99
CA MET A 170 -12.12 -24.55 -5.80
C MET A 170 -13.39 -24.32 -4.96
N LEU A 171 -13.63 -23.09 -4.48
CA LEU A 171 -14.82 -22.76 -3.70
C LEU A 171 -16.08 -23.00 -4.54
N TYR A 172 -17.03 -23.73 -3.97
CA TYR A 172 -18.25 -24.21 -4.61
C TYR A 172 -18.07 -25.16 -5.81
N ALA A 173 -16.89 -25.27 -6.42
CA ALA A 173 -16.55 -26.21 -7.51
C ALA A 173 -17.64 -26.30 -8.61
N GLY A 174 -18.14 -25.15 -9.06
CA GLY A 174 -19.19 -25.05 -10.09
C GLY A 174 -20.62 -25.36 -9.62
N LYS A 175 -20.84 -25.51 -8.31
CA LYS A 175 -22.18 -25.68 -7.73
C LYS A 175 -22.95 -24.36 -7.70
N LYS A 176 -24.27 -24.46 -7.81
CA LYS A 176 -25.18 -23.32 -7.68
C LYS A 176 -25.11 -22.76 -6.25
N ILE A 177 -24.89 -21.46 -6.14
CA ILE A 177 -24.78 -20.75 -4.86
C ILE A 177 -26.18 -20.43 -4.30
N SER A 178 -26.23 -20.08 -3.02
CA SER A 178 -27.37 -19.49 -2.31
C SER A 178 -28.03 -18.34 -3.08
N SER A 179 -29.34 -18.17 -2.87
CA SER A 179 -30.13 -17.05 -3.40
C SER A 179 -29.77 -15.69 -2.79
N SER A 180 -28.93 -15.66 -1.75
CA SER A 180 -28.58 -14.44 -0.98
C SER A 180 -27.46 -13.59 -1.59
N SER A 181 -27.14 -13.81 -2.86
CA SER A 181 -25.97 -13.18 -3.51
C SER A 181 -26.27 -11.76 -4.00
N VAL A 182 -25.27 -10.88 -3.91
CA VAL A 182 -25.33 -9.49 -4.36
C VAL A 182 -24.62 -9.37 -5.69
N TYR A 183 -25.40 -9.36 -6.76
CA TYR A 183 -24.90 -9.38 -8.13
C TYR A 183 -25.38 -8.17 -8.95
N PRO A 184 -24.57 -7.67 -9.87
CA PRO A 184 -25.06 -6.73 -10.87
C PRO A 184 -26.08 -7.43 -11.76
N ALA A 185 -27.11 -6.68 -12.15
CA ALA A 185 -28.20 -7.20 -12.97
C ALA A 185 -27.67 -7.85 -14.27
N GLY A 186 -28.12 -9.07 -14.57
CA GLY A 186 -27.73 -9.81 -15.78
C GLY A 186 -26.41 -10.57 -15.69
N SER A 187 -25.68 -10.51 -14.57
CA SER A 187 -24.46 -11.31 -14.39
C SER A 187 -24.75 -12.77 -14.03
N SER A 188 -23.75 -13.64 -14.23
CA SER A 188 -23.82 -15.05 -13.85
C SER A 188 -24.06 -15.20 -12.35
N THR A 189 -24.94 -16.12 -11.95
CA THR A 189 -25.19 -16.46 -10.54
C THR A 189 -24.29 -17.59 -10.03
N GLN A 190 -23.24 -17.94 -10.77
CA GLN A 190 -22.23 -18.91 -10.36
C GLN A 190 -21.01 -18.19 -9.81
N PHE A 191 -20.32 -18.86 -8.88
CA PHE A 191 -19.02 -18.41 -8.39
C PHE A 191 -18.01 -18.53 -9.52
N ASP A 192 -17.25 -17.47 -9.78
CA ASP A 192 -16.24 -17.39 -10.83
C ASP A 192 -14.92 -18.03 -10.37
N GLY A 193 -14.98 -19.32 -10.00
CA GLY A 193 -13.81 -20.09 -9.57
C GLY A 193 -13.12 -20.82 -10.72
N VAL A 194 -11.85 -21.18 -10.53
CA VAL A 194 -10.99 -21.79 -11.55
C VAL A 194 -11.56 -23.09 -12.16
N PRO A 195 -11.76 -23.14 -13.49
CA PRO A 195 -12.03 -24.40 -14.16
C PRO A 195 -10.78 -25.30 -14.21
N LEU A 196 -10.92 -26.61 -13.98
CA LEU A 196 -9.75 -27.51 -14.03
C LEU A 196 -9.27 -27.88 -15.46
N HIS A 197 -9.96 -27.41 -16.50
CA HIS A 197 -9.63 -27.72 -17.89
C HIS A 197 -8.88 -26.61 -18.63
N ILE A 198 -8.81 -25.40 -18.05
CA ILE A 198 -7.96 -24.33 -18.58
C ILE A 198 -6.51 -24.59 -18.18
N SER A 199 -5.56 -23.98 -18.89
CA SER A 199 -4.14 -24.24 -18.66
C SER A 199 -3.25 -23.07 -19.04
N ASN A 200 -2.05 -23.07 -18.48
CA ASN A 200 -0.90 -22.40 -19.07
C ASN A 200 -0.06 -23.44 -19.81
N SER A 201 0.63 -23.01 -20.86
CA SER A 201 1.59 -23.84 -21.57
C SER A 201 2.93 -23.12 -21.60
N TYR A 202 4.02 -23.89 -21.55
CA TYR A 202 5.37 -23.37 -21.74
C TYR A 202 6.33 -24.50 -22.09
N LYS A 203 7.30 -24.25 -22.99
CA LYS A 203 8.29 -25.25 -23.47
C LYS A 203 7.68 -26.61 -23.86
N SER A 204 6.52 -26.60 -24.55
CA SER A 204 5.74 -27.79 -24.95
C SER A 204 5.09 -28.58 -23.80
N SER A 205 5.22 -28.13 -22.56
CA SER A 205 4.49 -28.65 -21.40
C SER A 205 3.18 -27.88 -21.20
N VAL A 206 2.17 -28.57 -20.66
CA VAL A 206 0.87 -27.99 -20.32
C VAL A 206 0.62 -28.18 -18.83
N TYR A 207 0.28 -27.10 -18.15
CA TYR A 207 0.08 -27.04 -16.71
C TYR A 207 -1.36 -26.65 -16.41
N TYR A 208 -2.06 -27.51 -15.68
CA TYR A 208 -3.47 -27.33 -15.34
C TYR A 208 -3.62 -26.91 -13.88
N PRO A 209 -4.63 -26.11 -13.54
CA PRO A 209 -5.08 -25.96 -12.16
C PRO A 209 -5.36 -27.31 -11.51
N THR A 210 -5.04 -27.43 -10.23
CA THR A 210 -5.27 -28.66 -9.45
C THR A 210 -6.45 -28.50 -8.50
N ASN A 211 -7.04 -29.60 -8.00
CA ASN A 211 -7.93 -29.53 -6.84
C ASN A 211 -7.16 -30.00 -5.63
N GLY A 212 -6.59 -29.05 -4.89
CA GLY A 212 -5.61 -29.28 -3.86
C GLY A 212 -4.20 -29.26 -4.43
N THR A 213 -3.30 -28.62 -3.69
CA THR A 213 -1.86 -28.59 -4.00
C THR A 213 -1.19 -29.90 -3.57
N LYS A 214 -0.02 -30.21 -4.13
CA LYS A 214 0.75 -31.40 -3.79
C LYS A 214 2.20 -31.03 -3.49
N GLY A 215 2.68 -31.38 -2.31
CA GLY A 215 4.08 -31.22 -1.94
C GLY A 215 4.99 -32.15 -2.75
N HIS A 216 6.24 -31.73 -2.90
CA HIS A 216 7.31 -32.48 -3.59
C HIS A 216 8.66 -32.02 -3.05
N GLY A 217 9.74 -32.78 -3.30
CA GLY A 217 11.11 -32.28 -3.04
C GLY A 217 11.43 -31.82 -1.60
N GLY A 218 10.72 -32.32 -0.58
CA GLY A 218 10.85 -31.85 0.82
C GLY A 218 9.89 -30.72 1.20
N PHE A 219 9.17 -30.14 0.24
CA PHE A 219 8.08 -29.20 0.45
C PHE A 219 6.78 -29.93 0.77
N SER A 220 5.97 -29.35 1.65
CA SER A 220 4.66 -29.90 1.99
C SER A 220 3.60 -29.35 1.04
N ALA A 221 2.41 -29.95 1.03
CA ALA A 221 1.30 -29.40 0.26
C ALA A 221 0.87 -28.00 0.75
N THR A 222 1.17 -27.63 2.00
CA THR A 222 0.77 -26.34 2.57
C THR A 222 1.76 -25.21 2.29
N THR A 223 2.89 -25.51 1.65
CA THR A 223 3.95 -24.54 1.28
C THR A 223 4.07 -24.42 -0.23
N MET A 224 2.95 -24.51 -0.94
CA MET A 224 2.89 -24.42 -2.39
C MET A 224 2.41 -23.02 -2.81
N PRO A 225 3.01 -22.37 -3.82
CA PRO A 225 4.20 -22.80 -4.56
C PRO A 225 5.45 -22.92 -3.67
N ALA A 226 6.34 -23.85 -4.02
CA ALA A 226 7.53 -24.18 -3.22
C ALA A 226 8.52 -23.01 -3.07
N TYR A 227 8.46 -22.07 -4.01
CA TYR A 227 9.24 -20.84 -4.05
C TYR A 227 8.32 -19.65 -4.27
N ASP A 228 8.86 -18.47 -4.01
CA ASP A 228 8.15 -17.20 -4.11
C ASP A 228 8.00 -16.75 -5.56
N PRO A 229 6.81 -16.82 -6.18
CA PRO A 229 6.63 -16.43 -7.58
C PRO A 229 6.91 -14.94 -7.80
N GLY A 230 7.27 -14.56 -9.03
CA GLY A 230 7.50 -13.15 -9.37
C GLY A 230 6.26 -12.29 -9.16
N GLU A 231 6.37 -11.25 -8.35
CA GLU A 231 5.29 -10.31 -8.03
C GLU A 231 5.60 -8.88 -8.53
N GLU A 232 6.84 -8.62 -8.94
CA GLU A 232 7.27 -7.34 -9.48
C GLU A 232 6.48 -6.99 -10.74
N PHE A 233 6.35 -5.69 -10.99
CA PHE A 233 5.55 -5.16 -12.10
C PHE A 233 5.86 -5.83 -13.45
N GLU A 234 7.12 -6.16 -13.71
CA GLU A 234 7.58 -6.83 -14.94
C GLU A 234 7.14 -8.29 -15.02
N HIS A 235 7.13 -9.00 -13.89
CA HIS A 235 6.64 -10.36 -13.78
C HIS A 235 5.12 -10.39 -14.00
N VAL A 236 4.38 -9.50 -13.36
CA VAL A 236 2.93 -9.40 -13.57
C VAL A 236 2.58 -9.06 -15.02
N GLN A 237 3.37 -8.24 -15.70
CA GLN A 237 3.21 -7.99 -17.15
C GLN A 237 3.36 -9.28 -17.97
N LYS A 238 4.36 -10.11 -17.69
CA LYS A 238 4.55 -11.42 -18.35
C LYS A 238 3.34 -12.31 -18.10
N GLN A 239 2.93 -12.45 -16.85
CA GLN A 239 1.78 -13.27 -16.43
C GLN A 239 0.49 -12.90 -17.19
N LEU A 240 0.21 -11.59 -17.28
CA LEU A 240 -0.99 -11.06 -17.91
C LEU A 240 -0.96 -11.15 -19.44
N TYR A 241 0.15 -10.76 -20.09
CA TYR A 241 0.16 -10.49 -21.54
C TYR A 241 0.90 -11.52 -22.38
N ALA A 242 1.78 -12.33 -21.80
CA ALA A 242 2.47 -13.34 -22.56
C ALA A 242 1.52 -14.44 -23.03
N ASN A 243 1.80 -15.00 -24.20
CA ASN A 243 1.16 -16.22 -24.66
C ASN A 243 1.85 -17.47 -24.06
N GLY A 244 1.26 -18.65 -24.29
CA GLY A 244 1.80 -19.94 -23.81
C GLY A 244 3.12 -20.39 -24.45
N ASN A 245 3.82 -19.51 -25.18
CA ASN A 245 5.18 -19.72 -25.68
C ASN A 245 6.16 -18.68 -25.12
N GLY A 246 5.74 -17.84 -24.18
CA GLY A 246 6.57 -16.80 -23.57
C GLY A 246 6.84 -15.60 -24.48
N HIS A 247 5.86 -15.23 -25.32
CA HIS A 247 5.97 -14.03 -26.16
C HIS A 247 4.87 -13.02 -25.82
N PHE A 248 5.27 -11.76 -25.70
CA PHE A 248 4.36 -10.63 -25.61
C PHE A 248 3.64 -10.37 -26.95
N PRO A 249 2.52 -9.61 -26.94
CA PRO A 249 1.87 -9.16 -28.16
C PRO A 249 2.81 -8.32 -29.05
N ASP A 250 2.80 -8.56 -30.36
CA ASP A 250 3.60 -7.83 -31.34
C ASP A 250 3.01 -6.43 -31.64
N ASN A 251 3.08 -5.50 -30.68
CA ASN A 251 2.71 -4.10 -30.89
C ASN A 251 3.59 -3.14 -30.06
N ASN A 252 3.51 -1.84 -30.37
CA ASN A 252 4.34 -0.82 -29.73
C ASN A 252 3.93 -0.51 -28.27
N ASN A 253 2.76 -0.98 -27.83
CA ASN A 253 2.22 -0.76 -26.49
C ASN A 253 1.30 -1.92 -26.12
N PHE A 254 1.84 -2.97 -25.48
CA PHE A 254 1.08 -4.18 -25.18
C PHE A 254 -0.08 -3.93 -24.19
N TRP A 255 -0.09 -2.81 -23.46
CA TRP A 255 -1.21 -2.38 -22.62
C TRP A 255 -2.50 -2.15 -23.39
N ASP A 256 -2.42 -1.88 -24.70
CA ASP A 256 -3.57 -1.73 -25.59
C ASP A 256 -4.11 -3.11 -26.06
N SER A 257 -3.39 -4.20 -25.78
CA SER A 257 -3.84 -5.56 -26.03
C SER A 257 -4.79 -6.06 -24.94
N GLU A 258 -5.54 -7.11 -25.26
CA GLU A 258 -6.29 -7.87 -24.26
C GLU A 258 -5.34 -8.83 -23.52
N PRO A 259 -5.25 -8.78 -22.17
CA PRO A 259 -4.52 -9.76 -21.38
C PRO A 259 -5.07 -11.18 -21.62
N LYS A 260 -4.19 -12.17 -21.52
CA LYS A 260 -4.52 -13.58 -21.79
C LYS A 260 -4.43 -14.47 -20.55
N MET A 261 -3.74 -14.04 -19.49
CA MET A 261 -3.49 -14.85 -18.28
C MET A 261 -2.74 -16.17 -18.59
N LEU A 262 -1.90 -16.18 -19.63
CA LEU A 262 -1.20 -17.37 -20.13
C LEU A 262 0.29 -17.43 -19.76
N GLY A 263 0.81 -16.41 -19.08
CA GLY A 263 2.24 -16.24 -18.82
C GLY A 263 2.75 -16.76 -17.49
N PHE A 264 1.88 -17.22 -16.57
CA PHE A 264 2.28 -17.60 -15.20
C PHE A 264 3.27 -18.75 -15.16
N ALA A 265 3.03 -19.81 -15.96
CA ALA A 265 3.97 -20.93 -16.02
C ALA A 265 5.30 -20.57 -16.69
N TRP A 266 5.30 -19.59 -17.59
CA TRP A 266 6.54 -19.07 -18.19
C TRP A 266 7.32 -18.24 -17.18
N ASP A 267 6.65 -17.29 -16.55
CA ASP A 267 7.21 -16.38 -15.56
C ASP A 267 7.86 -17.14 -14.40
N TYR A 268 7.17 -18.16 -13.88
CA TYR A 268 7.71 -19.01 -12.82
C TYR A 268 8.93 -19.84 -13.28
N ASP A 269 9.00 -20.27 -14.55
CA ASP A 269 10.16 -21.02 -15.09
C ASP A 269 11.43 -20.20 -15.15
N GLU A 270 11.30 -18.87 -15.26
CA GLU A 270 12.44 -17.96 -15.39
C GLU A 270 13.30 -17.94 -14.13
N ILE A 271 12.67 -18.21 -12.97
CA ILE A 271 13.32 -18.19 -11.66
C ILE A 271 13.40 -19.60 -11.05
N TYR A 272 12.36 -20.43 -11.22
CA TYR A 272 12.22 -21.72 -10.53
C TYR A 272 11.89 -22.87 -11.46
N THR A 273 12.28 -24.08 -11.05
CA THR A 273 11.83 -25.32 -11.70
C THR A 273 10.55 -25.82 -11.02
N HIS A 274 9.68 -26.54 -11.74
CA HIS A 274 8.36 -27.05 -11.30
C HIS A 274 7.18 -26.08 -11.47
N ASN A 275 6.94 -25.64 -12.70
CA ASN A 275 5.87 -24.70 -13.09
C ASN A 275 4.44 -25.20 -12.82
N GLN A 276 4.27 -26.46 -12.39
CA GLN A 276 2.99 -26.95 -11.89
C GLN A 276 2.62 -26.30 -10.54
N ASP A 277 3.59 -25.83 -9.78
CA ASP A 277 3.40 -25.24 -8.45
C ASP A 277 2.61 -23.93 -8.50
N VAL A 278 2.96 -23.03 -9.44
CA VAL A 278 2.26 -21.73 -9.61
C VAL A 278 0.81 -21.90 -10.08
N MET A 279 0.52 -23.02 -10.76
CA MET A 279 -0.83 -23.41 -11.18
C MET A 279 -1.58 -24.18 -10.08
N GLY A 280 -0.94 -24.49 -8.95
CA GLY A 280 -1.55 -25.21 -7.84
C GLY A 280 -2.67 -24.41 -7.19
N VAL A 281 -3.76 -25.07 -6.82
CA VAL A 281 -4.88 -24.45 -6.13
C VAL A 281 -5.21 -25.24 -4.87
N TYR A 282 -5.27 -24.54 -3.75
CA TYR A 282 -5.64 -25.10 -2.46
C TYR A 282 -7.12 -25.49 -2.44
N ASN A 283 -7.45 -26.56 -1.73
CA ASN A 283 -8.83 -26.99 -1.53
C ASN A 283 -9.29 -26.82 -0.07
N GLU A 284 -10.57 -27.10 0.17
CA GLU A 284 -11.19 -26.98 1.50
C GLU A 284 -10.56 -27.87 2.56
N GLU A 285 -10.02 -29.03 2.19
CA GLU A 285 -9.33 -29.91 3.15
C GLU A 285 -8.03 -29.27 3.63
N GLN A 286 -7.39 -28.43 2.83
CA GLN A 286 -6.14 -27.76 3.14
C GLN A 286 -6.34 -26.40 3.83
N LEU A 287 -7.42 -25.69 3.49
CA LEU A 287 -7.79 -24.37 4.04
C LEU A 287 -9.19 -24.36 4.66
N PRO A 288 -9.49 -25.22 5.64
CA PRO A 288 -10.84 -25.40 6.15
C PRO A 288 -11.43 -24.14 6.81
N VAL A 289 -10.60 -23.26 7.41
CA VAL A 289 -11.12 -22.03 8.05
C VAL A 289 -11.50 -21.01 6.99
N LEU A 290 -10.62 -20.70 6.04
CA LEU A 290 -10.90 -19.75 4.97
C LEU A 290 -12.12 -20.18 4.13
N TYR A 291 -12.18 -21.44 3.71
CA TYR A 291 -13.36 -21.99 2.99
C TYR A 291 -14.62 -21.97 3.86
N GLY A 292 -14.50 -22.34 5.13
CA GLY A 292 -15.62 -22.35 6.07
C GLY A 292 -16.22 -20.95 6.24
N LEU A 293 -15.38 -19.93 6.41
CA LEU A 293 -15.81 -18.53 6.53
C LEU A 293 -16.43 -18.01 5.24
N ALA A 294 -15.84 -18.29 4.08
CA ALA A 294 -16.39 -17.89 2.78
C ALA A 294 -17.79 -18.48 2.54
N LYS A 295 -18.04 -19.72 2.97
CA LYS A 295 -19.36 -20.37 2.89
C LYS A 295 -20.34 -19.86 3.92
N TYR A 296 -19.88 -19.44 5.08
CA TYR A 296 -20.73 -19.08 6.21
C TYR A 296 -21.12 -17.60 6.24
N TYR A 297 -20.32 -16.74 5.63
CA TYR A 297 -20.57 -15.30 5.51
C TYR A 297 -20.61 -14.89 4.05
N ALA A 298 -19.80 -13.90 3.64
CA ALA A 298 -19.72 -13.44 2.27
C ALA A 298 -18.30 -13.48 1.71
N VAL A 299 -18.20 -13.74 0.40
CA VAL A 299 -16.96 -13.75 -0.37
C VAL A 299 -17.16 -13.07 -1.72
N SER A 300 -16.16 -12.31 -2.17
CA SER A 300 -16.13 -11.75 -3.52
C SER A 300 -15.36 -12.67 -4.45
N ASP A 301 -15.90 -12.90 -5.64
CA ASP A 301 -15.19 -13.52 -6.77
C ASP A 301 -14.75 -12.51 -7.83
N ARG A 302 -14.95 -11.21 -7.55
CA ARG A 302 -14.64 -10.08 -8.46
C ARG A 302 -14.00 -8.92 -7.69
N TRP A 303 -13.06 -9.25 -6.80
CA TRP A 303 -12.18 -8.29 -6.13
C TRP A 303 -10.77 -8.41 -6.69
N PHE A 304 -10.19 -7.32 -7.15
CA PHE A 304 -8.89 -7.26 -7.80
C PHE A 304 -7.93 -6.39 -6.99
N CYS A 305 -6.64 -6.70 -7.00
CA CYS A 305 -5.66 -5.73 -6.52
C CYS A 305 -5.70 -4.49 -7.43
N SER A 306 -5.41 -3.31 -6.88
CA SER A 306 -5.67 -2.04 -7.56
C SER A 306 -4.71 -1.78 -8.72
N VAL A 307 -3.52 -2.39 -8.67
CA VAL A 307 -2.48 -2.24 -9.68
C VAL A 307 -1.83 -3.60 -9.91
N PRO A 308 -1.46 -3.98 -11.16
CA PRO A 308 -0.73 -5.21 -11.45
C PRO A 308 0.73 -5.11 -10.98
N SER A 309 0.93 -5.03 -9.67
CA SER A 309 2.20 -4.80 -8.99
C SER A 309 2.15 -5.36 -7.55
N GLN A 310 3.23 -5.16 -6.81
CA GLN A 310 3.57 -5.73 -5.52
C GLN A 310 2.87 -5.04 -4.34
N THR A 311 3.17 -5.57 -3.16
CA THR A 311 2.70 -5.16 -1.84
C THR A 311 2.64 -3.65 -1.61
N TYR A 312 3.73 -2.89 -1.82
CA TYR A 312 3.78 -1.50 -1.34
C TYR A 312 2.84 -0.62 -2.14
N THR A 313 2.74 -0.87 -3.45
CA THR A 313 1.83 -0.13 -4.32
C THR A 313 0.37 -0.46 -4.01
N ASN A 314 0.04 -1.73 -3.83
CA ASN A 314 -1.33 -2.15 -3.54
C ASN A 314 -1.79 -1.76 -2.13
N ARG A 315 -0.93 -1.86 -1.11
CA ARG A 315 -1.19 -1.32 0.23
C ARG A 315 -1.30 0.21 0.22
N ALA A 316 -0.59 0.92 -0.67
CA ALA A 316 -0.79 2.35 -0.86
C ALA A 316 -2.16 2.70 -1.47
N PHE A 317 -2.66 1.90 -2.42
CA PHE A 317 -4.05 2.04 -2.86
C PHE A 317 -5.06 1.77 -1.73
N ALA A 318 -4.79 0.77 -0.89
CA ALA A 318 -5.63 0.45 0.27
C ALA A 318 -5.63 1.52 1.37
N MET A 319 -4.58 2.35 1.46
CA MET A 319 -4.47 3.42 2.46
C MET A 319 -4.81 4.82 1.92
N CYS A 320 -4.38 5.13 0.70
CA CYS A 320 -4.37 6.49 0.15
C CYS A 320 -5.18 6.61 -1.15
N GLY A 321 -5.60 5.50 -1.78
CA GLY A 321 -6.30 5.50 -3.06
C GLY A 321 -5.41 5.75 -4.28
N THR A 322 -4.10 5.88 -4.09
CA THR A 322 -3.11 6.08 -5.15
C THR A 322 -1.75 5.50 -4.74
N ALA A 323 -0.95 5.12 -5.73
CA ALA A 323 0.46 4.79 -5.57
C ALA A 323 1.40 5.96 -5.96
N LEU A 324 0.89 7.18 -6.14
CA LEU A 324 1.67 8.37 -6.55
C LEU A 324 2.51 8.14 -7.82
N GLY A 325 1.96 7.37 -8.78
CA GLY A 325 2.64 7.01 -10.01
C GLY A 325 3.71 5.92 -9.87
N LYS A 326 3.86 5.31 -8.68
CA LYS A 326 4.80 4.21 -8.42
C LYS A 326 4.21 2.87 -8.82
N VAL A 327 5.05 2.01 -9.40
CA VAL A 327 4.65 0.67 -9.87
C VAL A 327 5.52 -0.42 -9.28
N ASP A 328 6.46 -0.11 -8.38
CA ASP A 328 7.44 -1.05 -7.87
C ASP A 328 7.76 -0.73 -6.40
N ASN A 329 8.00 -1.77 -5.59
CA ASN A 329 8.33 -1.59 -4.17
C ASN A 329 9.60 -0.74 -4.00
N THR A 330 10.57 -0.88 -4.90
CA THR A 330 11.86 -0.15 -4.84
C THR A 330 11.72 1.36 -5.02
N GLU A 331 10.58 1.84 -5.53
CA GLU A 331 10.29 3.26 -5.69
C GLU A 331 9.66 3.90 -4.44
N ILE A 332 9.34 3.10 -3.42
CA ILE A 332 8.62 3.52 -2.22
C ILE A 332 9.56 3.42 -1.00
N GLU A 333 9.90 4.58 -0.47
CA GLU A 333 10.65 4.74 0.77
C GLU A 333 9.73 5.20 1.89
N GLY A 334 10.18 5.13 3.15
CA GLY A 334 9.38 5.58 4.30
C GLY A 334 8.95 7.06 4.27
N SER A 335 9.56 7.87 3.40
CA SER A 335 9.18 9.27 3.18
C SER A 335 8.18 9.49 2.03
N THR A 336 7.95 8.49 1.17
CA THR A 336 7.18 8.64 -0.07
C THR A 336 5.75 9.12 0.18
N TYR A 337 5.06 8.56 1.19
CA TYR A 337 3.69 8.96 1.54
C TYR A 337 3.62 9.85 2.77
N LYS A 338 4.70 10.58 3.10
CA LYS A 338 4.77 11.45 4.28
C LYS A 338 3.60 12.42 4.40
N TYR A 339 3.10 12.92 3.26
CA TYR A 339 2.01 13.89 3.19
C TYR A 339 0.73 13.33 2.58
N ALA A 340 0.71 12.08 2.13
CA ALA A 340 -0.46 11.50 1.50
C ALA A 340 -1.61 11.41 2.51
N ASN A 341 -2.79 11.87 2.12
CA ASN A 341 -3.98 11.72 2.94
C ASN A 341 -4.37 10.24 2.99
N THR A 342 -4.54 9.69 4.19
CA THR A 342 -4.93 8.28 4.36
C THR A 342 -6.42 8.17 4.69
N ILE A 343 -7.01 7.00 4.47
CA ILE A 343 -8.37 6.70 4.93
C ILE A 343 -8.51 6.88 6.46
N ILE A 344 -7.46 6.58 7.23
CA ILE A 344 -7.45 6.83 8.69
C ILE A 344 -7.61 8.33 8.99
N ASN A 345 -6.92 9.20 8.26
CA ASN A 345 -7.07 10.66 8.42
C ASN A 345 -8.51 11.10 8.11
N VAL A 346 -9.11 10.56 7.05
CA VAL A 346 -10.50 10.86 6.66
C VAL A 346 -11.49 10.40 7.75
N LEU A 347 -11.35 9.17 8.23
CA LEU A 347 -12.20 8.61 9.28
C LEU A 347 -12.07 9.38 10.61
N ALA A 348 -10.85 9.73 11.00
CA ALA A 348 -10.59 10.50 12.22
C ALA A 348 -11.18 11.92 12.14
N ALA A 349 -11.09 12.57 10.96
CA ALA A 349 -11.71 13.87 10.73
C ALA A 349 -13.26 13.80 10.80
N ALA A 350 -13.85 12.65 10.44
CA ALA A 350 -15.27 12.36 10.62
C ALA A 350 -15.63 11.90 12.05
N GLY A 351 -14.69 11.97 13.00
CA GLY A 351 -14.91 11.65 14.40
C GLY A 351 -14.90 10.15 14.74
N LYS A 352 -14.47 9.28 13.82
CA LYS A 352 -14.28 7.85 14.09
C LYS A 352 -12.95 7.62 14.81
N SER A 353 -12.97 6.84 15.90
CA SER A 353 -11.72 6.38 16.51
C SER A 353 -11.04 5.32 15.65
N TRP A 354 -9.71 5.21 15.73
CA TRP A 354 -8.96 4.27 14.90
C TRP A 354 -7.84 3.55 15.66
N GLY A 355 -7.43 2.39 15.16
CA GLY A 355 -6.29 1.64 15.66
C GLY A 355 -5.58 0.86 14.55
N VAL A 356 -4.26 0.96 14.48
CA VAL A 356 -3.45 0.03 13.69
C VAL A 356 -2.91 -1.04 14.64
N TYR A 357 -3.25 -2.30 14.38
CA TYR A 357 -2.78 -3.45 15.16
C TYR A 357 -1.78 -4.24 14.34
N TRP A 358 -0.62 -4.51 14.91
CA TRP A 358 0.45 -5.21 14.21
C TRP A 358 1.11 -6.22 15.12
N GLN A 359 1.63 -7.30 14.55
CA GLN A 359 2.36 -8.30 15.30
C GLN A 359 3.86 -8.07 15.19
N ASP A 360 4.57 -8.05 16.33
CA ASP A 360 6.03 -8.03 16.28
C ASP A 360 6.55 -9.37 15.78
N ASP A 361 7.36 -9.27 14.73
CA ASP A 361 8.01 -10.36 14.02
C ASP A 361 9.49 -10.49 14.44
N GLY A 362 9.97 -9.68 15.38
CA GLY A 362 11.33 -9.70 15.90
C GLY A 362 12.26 -8.63 15.29
N GLY A 363 11.70 -7.58 14.68
CA GLY A 363 12.44 -6.55 13.95
C GLY A 363 12.58 -6.86 12.46
N ILE A 364 11.56 -7.49 11.90
CA ILE A 364 11.50 -8.20 10.63
C ILE A 364 10.38 -7.57 9.77
N THR A 365 9.89 -6.38 10.11
CA THR A 365 8.75 -5.80 9.39
C THR A 365 9.17 -5.35 8.00
N ALA A 366 8.38 -5.71 6.99
CA ALA A 366 8.64 -5.40 5.59
C ALA A 366 9.09 -3.96 5.38
N GLY A 367 10.35 -3.78 4.97
CA GLY A 367 10.92 -2.48 4.61
C GLY A 367 11.13 -1.46 5.73
N SER A 368 10.90 -1.82 7.00
CA SER A 368 11.18 -0.95 8.14
C SER A 368 12.54 -1.31 8.78
N PRO A 369 13.59 -0.48 8.62
CA PRO A 369 14.93 -0.77 9.12
C PRO A 369 15.05 -0.83 10.66
N TYR A 370 13.94 -0.58 11.40
CA TYR A 370 13.94 -0.45 12.86
C TYR A 370 12.94 -1.36 13.59
N GLY A 371 12.23 -2.24 12.88
CA GLY A 371 11.17 -3.07 13.48
C GLY A 371 9.90 -2.28 13.82
N ASP A 372 9.67 -1.17 13.10
CA ASP A 372 8.39 -0.45 13.17
C ASP A 372 7.35 -1.12 12.27
N PRO A 373 6.05 -1.09 12.64
CA PRO A 373 4.95 -1.58 11.82
C PRO A 373 4.90 -0.95 10.42
N PHE A 374 4.48 -1.73 9.41
CA PHE A 374 4.54 -1.36 8.00
C PHE A 374 3.73 -0.09 7.72
N THR A 375 2.45 -0.08 8.08
CA THR A 375 1.50 1.00 7.75
C THR A 375 1.94 2.35 8.34
N PRO A 376 2.23 2.48 9.64
CA PRO A 376 2.70 3.74 10.22
C PRO A 376 4.13 4.14 9.81
N TYR A 377 4.94 3.22 9.30
CA TYR A 377 6.24 3.56 8.73
C TYR A 377 6.08 4.24 7.37
N TYR A 378 5.35 3.60 6.44
CA TYR A 378 5.17 4.12 5.08
C TYR A 378 4.14 5.24 4.97
N PHE A 379 3.13 5.26 5.83
CA PHE A 379 2.07 6.28 5.83
C PHE A 379 2.08 7.10 7.14
N PRO A 380 3.19 7.80 7.47
CA PRO A 380 3.37 8.40 8.79
C PRO A 380 2.37 9.52 9.10
N ARG A 381 1.68 10.07 8.09
CA ARG A 381 0.58 11.03 8.29
C ARG A 381 -0.55 10.47 9.16
N LEU A 382 -0.78 9.16 9.18
CA LEU A 382 -1.81 8.58 10.05
C LEU A 382 -1.53 8.88 11.54
N LYS A 383 -0.25 9.03 11.93
CA LYS A 383 0.16 9.22 13.34
C LYS A 383 -0.31 10.55 13.93
N VAL A 384 -0.63 11.54 13.10
CA VAL A 384 -1.15 12.84 13.56
C VAL A 384 -2.68 12.89 13.54
N ALA A 385 -3.36 11.83 13.10
CA ALA A 385 -4.82 11.74 13.18
C ALA A 385 -5.27 11.63 14.64
N PRO A 386 -6.29 12.39 15.07
CA PRO A 386 -6.79 12.32 16.44
C PRO A 386 -7.48 10.97 16.72
N ASN A 387 -7.76 10.71 17.99
CA ASN A 387 -8.62 9.60 18.44
C ASN A 387 -8.15 8.19 18.03
N GLY A 388 -6.85 7.96 17.93
CA GLY A 388 -6.33 6.63 17.64
C GLY A 388 -4.89 6.39 18.03
N GLY A 389 -4.39 5.21 17.66
CA GLY A 389 -3.07 4.74 18.05
C GLY A 389 -2.57 3.53 17.27
N VAL A 390 -1.28 3.23 17.46
CA VAL A 390 -0.61 2.06 16.91
C VAL A 390 -0.36 1.08 18.06
N HIS A 391 -0.80 -0.15 17.91
CA HIS A 391 -0.87 -1.15 18.96
C HIS A 391 -0.16 -2.43 18.52
N LYS A 392 0.90 -2.78 19.24
CA LYS A 392 1.57 -4.06 19.06
C LYS A 392 0.73 -5.18 19.70
N TYR A 393 0.65 -6.33 19.05
CA TYR A 393 0.12 -7.56 19.62
C TYR A 393 1.10 -8.73 19.46
N GLU A 394 0.94 -9.77 20.28
CA GLU A 394 1.80 -10.98 20.30
C GLU A 394 0.92 -12.24 20.25
N ASP A 395 1.53 -13.41 19.99
CA ASP A 395 0.82 -14.69 19.93
C ASP A 395 0.16 -15.06 21.28
N SER A 396 0.77 -14.69 22.40
CA SER A 396 0.17 -14.95 23.71
C SER A 396 -1.03 -14.03 23.94
N SER A 397 -2.19 -14.61 24.26
CA SER A 397 -3.45 -13.88 24.52
C SER A 397 -3.26 -12.71 25.48
N ASP A 398 -2.47 -12.90 26.54
CA ASP A 398 -2.25 -11.91 27.61
C ASP A 398 -1.45 -10.68 27.15
N LYS A 399 -0.80 -10.74 25.99
CA LYS A 399 -0.06 -9.61 25.39
C LYS A 399 -0.59 -9.23 24.01
N ASN A 400 -1.72 -9.81 23.60
CA ASN A 400 -2.33 -9.51 22.32
C ASN A 400 -3.29 -8.32 22.46
N ALA A 401 -2.83 -7.11 22.12
CA ALA A 401 -3.63 -5.90 22.26
C ALA A 401 -4.96 -5.94 21.48
N PHE A 402 -4.98 -6.60 20.33
CA PHE A 402 -6.21 -6.74 19.54
C PHE A 402 -7.22 -7.67 20.23
N LEU A 403 -6.79 -8.87 20.63
CA LEU A 403 -7.67 -9.84 21.31
C LEU A 403 -8.19 -9.29 22.65
N HIS A 404 -7.36 -8.55 23.39
CA HIS A 404 -7.79 -7.88 24.62
C HIS A 404 -8.85 -6.81 24.38
N ALA A 405 -8.66 -5.97 23.36
CA ALA A 405 -9.63 -4.95 22.99
C ALA A 405 -10.95 -5.58 22.51
N ALA A 406 -10.87 -6.67 21.74
CA ALA A 406 -12.03 -7.45 21.31
C ALA A 406 -12.80 -8.02 22.50
N ALA A 407 -12.11 -8.75 23.39
CA ALA A 407 -12.72 -9.37 24.58
C ALA A 407 -13.34 -8.33 25.53
N SER A 408 -12.73 -7.15 25.64
CA SER A 408 -13.20 -6.07 26.52
C SER A 408 -14.31 -5.22 25.89
N GLY A 409 -14.59 -5.39 24.60
CA GLY A 409 -15.55 -4.55 23.87
C GLY A 409 -15.07 -3.10 23.71
N THR A 410 -13.76 -2.89 23.56
CA THR A 410 -13.12 -1.57 23.46
C THR A 410 -12.37 -1.36 22.15
N LEU A 411 -12.68 -2.14 21.10
CA LEU A 411 -12.12 -1.89 19.78
C LEU A 411 -12.57 -0.51 19.28
N PRO A 412 -11.67 0.28 18.64
CA PRO A 412 -12.04 1.55 18.03
C PRO A 412 -13.02 1.34 16.87
N ASN A 413 -13.59 2.42 16.35
CA ASN A 413 -14.51 2.34 15.22
C ASN A 413 -13.85 1.71 13.99
N PHE A 414 -12.60 2.05 13.72
CA PHE A 414 -11.83 1.47 12.61
C PHE A 414 -10.56 0.78 13.10
N CYS A 415 -10.37 -0.48 12.74
CA CYS A 415 -9.14 -1.22 13.02
C CYS A 415 -8.50 -1.65 11.70
N PHE A 416 -7.21 -1.34 11.50
CA PHE A 416 -6.40 -1.94 10.44
C PHE A 416 -5.43 -2.93 11.08
N VAL A 417 -5.48 -4.20 10.68
CA VAL A 417 -4.72 -5.29 11.28
C VAL A 417 -3.72 -5.82 10.26
N GLU A 418 -2.44 -5.72 10.61
CA GLU A 418 -1.33 -6.29 9.87
C GLU A 418 -1.03 -7.70 10.39
N PRO A 419 -0.77 -8.68 9.50
CA PRO A 419 -0.31 -9.98 9.91
C PRO A 419 1.13 -9.93 10.43
N LYS A 420 1.57 -11.05 10.98
CA LYS A 420 3.00 -11.34 11.14
C LYS A 420 3.55 -11.76 9.79
N TRP A 421 4.49 -10.99 9.30
CA TRP A 421 5.15 -11.20 8.01
C TRP A 421 5.97 -12.49 8.02
N SER A 422 5.86 -13.26 6.94
CA SER A 422 6.71 -14.41 6.61
C SER A 422 7.73 -14.01 5.55
N GLY A 423 8.80 -14.78 5.33
CA GLY A 423 9.73 -14.49 4.22
C GLY A 423 11.02 -15.31 4.27
N GLY A 424 11.86 -15.12 3.25
CA GLY A 424 13.11 -15.85 3.08
C GLY A 424 13.01 -16.99 2.06
N PHE A 425 14.08 -17.78 1.98
CA PHE A 425 14.24 -18.78 0.94
C PHE A 425 14.58 -20.16 1.55
N PRO A 426 13.83 -21.21 1.20
CA PRO A 426 14.05 -22.56 1.71
C PRO A 426 15.52 -23.02 1.57
N PRO A 427 16.13 -23.57 2.62
CA PRO A 427 15.51 -24.03 3.87
C PRO A 427 15.36 -22.95 4.96
N VAL A 428 15.77 -21.70 4.72
CA VAL A 428 15.76 -20.63 5.73
C VAL A 428 14.55 -19.72 5.54
N VAL A 429 13.48 -20.02 6.27
CA VAL A 429 12.20 -19.30 6.14
C VAL A 429 11.74 -18.81 7.51
N ILE A 430 11.28 -17.57 7.55
CA ILE A 430 10.52 -17.00 8.65
C ILE A 430 9.07 -17.37 8.45
N GLU A 431 8.52 -18.12 9.40
CA GLU A 431 7.10 -18.43 9.41
C GLU A 431 6.30 -17.25 9.99
N GLY A 432 5.45 -16.67 9.14
CA GLY A 432 4.45 -15.66 9.47
C GLY A 432 3.04 -16.27 9.51
N ASN A 433 2.02 -15.43 9.52
CA ASN A 433 0.61 -15.82 9.42
C ASN A 433 -0.12 -15.04 8.30
N ASP A 434 0.66 -14.54 7.36
CA ASP A 434 0.25 -13.65 6.27
C ASP A 434 -0.14 -14.39 4.99
N PHE A 435 0.12 -15.71 4.89
CA PHE A 435 -0.07 -16.60 3.72
C PHE A 435 0.97 -16.45 2.59
N HIS A 436 1.98 -15.59 2.72
CA HIS A 436 2.97 -15.34 1.65
C HIS A 436 3.78 -16.61 1.31
N PRO A 437 4.09 -16.90 0.03
CA PRO A 437 5.09 -17.90 -0.33
C PRO A 437 6.47 -17.66 0.26
N PRO A 438 7.34 -18.68 0.31
CA PRO A 438 6.99 -20.09 0.26
C PRO A 438 6.43 -20.58 1.61
N ALA A 439 6.23 -19.69 2.59
CA ALA A 439 5.76 -20.04 3.92
C ALA A 439 4.42 -20.82 3.89
N SER A 440 4.15 -21.54 4.97
CA SER A 440 2.96 -22.37 5.05
C SER A 440 1.72 -21.50 5.13
N VAL A 441 0.66 -21.88 4.43
CA VAL A 441 -0.65 -21.22 4.57
C VAL A 441 -1.37 -21.56 5.87
N THR A 442 -0.88 -22.58 6.61
CA THR A 442 -1.59 -23.11 7.79
C THR A 442 -1.60 -22.16 9.00
N PRO A 443 -0.49 -21.47 9.36
CA PRO A 443 -0.52 -20.47 10.43
C PRO A 443 -1.48 -19.32 10.16
N GLY A 444 -1.62 -18.90 8.89
CA GLY A 444 -2.61 -17.90 8.48
C GLY A 444 -4.04 -18.37 8.71
N ASP A 445 -4.36 -19.61 8.31
CA ASP A 445 -5.69 -20.21 8.52
C ASP A 445 -6.02 -20.35 10.03
N ILE A 446 -5.02 -20.67 10.86
CA ILE A 446 -5.15 -20.71 12.33
C ILE A 446 -5.35 -19.31 12.92
N ALA A 447 -4.56 -18.32 12.50
CA ALA A 447 -4.65 -16.95 12.99
C ALA A 447 -6.00 -16.32 12.66
N LEU A 448 -6.50 -16.56 11.45
CA LEU A 448 -7.84 -16.13 11.02
C LEU A 448 -8.94 -16.73 11.90
N LYS A 449 -8.87 -18.02 12.21
CA LYS A 449 -9.82 -18.64 13.17
C LYS A 449 -9.78 -17.94 14.51
N ASN A 450 -8.59 -17.77 15.09
CA ASN A 450 -8.44 -17.20 16.44
C ASN A 450 -8.97 -15.76 16.48
N MET A 451 -8.73 -14.97 15.43
CA MET A 451 -9.30 -13.62 15.31
C MET A 451 -10.83 -13.66 15.25
N VAL A 452 -11.41 -14.49 14.38
CA VAL A 452 -12.86 -14.54 14.20
C VAL A 452 -13.55 -15.05 15.47
N GLU A 453 -13.02 -16.06 16.15
CA GLU A 453 -13.57 -16.54 17.43
C GLU A 453 -13.52 -15.46 18.52
N ALA A 454 -12.41 -14.74 18.65
CA ALA A 454 -12.33 -13.63 19.60
C ALA A 454 -13.31 -12.49 19.30
N LEU A 455 -13.58 -12.23 18.02
CA LEU A 455 -14.60 -11.27 17.61
C LEU A 455 -16.01 -11.79 17.88
N MET A 456 -16.28 -13.08 17.67
CA MET A 456 -17.58 -13.70 17.96
C MET A 456 -17.92 -13.67 19.46
N ASP A 457 -16.91 -13.78 20.32
CA ASP A 457 -17.04 -13.67 21.78
C ASP A 457 -17.08 -12.21 22.28
N SER A 458 -16.81 -11.24 21.41
CA SER A 458 -16.76 -9.82 21.77
C SER A 458 -18.15 -9.25 22.09
N PRO A 459 -18.29 -8.38 23.11
CA PRO A 459 -19.51 -7.59 23.31
C PRO A 459 -19.90 -6.72 22.11
N GLN A 460 -18.95 -6.39 21.23
CA GLN A 460 -19.17 -5.58 20.03
C GLN A 460 -19.62 -6.40 18.80
N TRP A 461 -19.57 -7.74 18.85
CA TRP A 461 -19.76 -8.63 17.68
C TRP A 461 -20.97 -8.28 16.80
N SER A 462 -22.11 -8.02 17.46
CA SER A 462 -23.38 -7.69 16.79
C SER A 462 -23.33 -6.47 15.87
N LYS A 463 -22.30 -5.62 16.03
CA LYS A 463 -22.08 -4.37 15.28
C LYS A 463 -20.71 -4.32 14.59
N THR A 464 -20.06 -5.47 14.45
CA THR A 464 -18.74 -5.60 13.85
C THR A 464 -18.84 -6.08 12.40
N LEU A 465 -18.04 -5.47 11.53
CA LEU A 465 -17.71 -5.98 10.21
C LEU A 465 -16.21 -6.26 10.15
N LEU A 466 -15.83 -7.50 9.93
CA LEU A 466 -14.46 -7.88 9.57
C LEU A 466 -14.37 -8.04 8.04
N VAL A 467 -13.48 -7.27 7.43
CA VAL A 467 -13.05 -7.41 6.03
C VAL A 467 -11.72 -8.14 6.05
N VAL A 468 -11.66 -9.33 5.45
CA VAL A 468 -10.41 -10.07 5.24
C VAL A 468 -10.07 -9.94 3.77
N THR A 469 -8.92 -9.38 3.45
CA THR A 469 -8.46 -9.21 2.06
C THR A 469 -6.97 -9.45 1.96
N PHE A 470 -6.48 -9.56 0.74
CA PHE A 470 -5.06 -9.59 0.42
C PHE A 470 -4.69 -8.31 -0.30
N ASP A 471 -3.43 -7.93 -0.21
CA ASP A 471 -2.86 -6.79 -0.92
C ASP A 471 -2.70 -7.09 -2.43
N GLU A 472 -2.11 -8.22 -2.82
CA GLU A 472 -1.96 -8.65 -4.21
C GLU A 472 -1.82 -10.19 -4.33
N HIS A 473 -1.54 -10.71 -5.53
CA HIS A 473 -1.65 -12.13 -5.87
C HIS A 473 -0.36 -12.96 -5.69
N GLY A 474 0.79 -12.33 -5.47
CA GLY A 474 2.06 -13.00 -5.15
C GLY A 474 2.58 -13.81 -6.32
N GLY A 475 2.26 -13.39 -7.56
CA GLY A 475 2.53 -14.14 -8.78
C GLY A 475 1.78 -15.48 -8.93
N THR A 476 0.89 -15.84 -8.00
CA THR A 476 0.10 -17.08 -8.10
C THR A 476 -1.01 -16.99 -9.16
N TYR A 477 -1.31 -18.12 -9.81
CA TYR A 477 -2.22 -18.14 -10.96
C TYR A 477 -3.64 -17.68 -10.63
N ASP A 478 -4.21 -16.85 -11.51
CA ASP A 478 -5.66 -16.61 -11.61
C ASP A 478 -6.06 -16.57 -13.09
N HIS A 479 -7.24 -17.07 -13.39
CA HIS A 479 -7.72 -17.18 -14.76
C HIS A 479 -8.48 -15.95 -15.26
N VAL A 480 -8.93 -15.07 -14.39
CA VAL A 480 -9.79 -13.95 -14.78
C VAL A 480 -8.96 -12.73 -15.15
N VAL A 481 -9.22 -12.24 -16.35
CA VAL A 481 -8.58 -11.03 -16.88
C VAL A 481 -8.97 -9.80 -16.05
N PRO A 482 -8.00 -9.05 -15.52
CA PRO A 482 -8.25 -7.78 -14.84
C PRO A 482 -8.91 -6.75 -15.74
N THR A 483 -9.95 -6.10 -15.22
CA THR A 483 -10.70 -5.07 -15.93
C THR A 483 -9.99 -3.72 -15.92
N THR A 484 -10.40 -2.86 -16.85
CA THR A 484 -9.94 -1.47 -16.88
C THR A 484 -10.67 -0.63 -15.84
N THR A 485 -10.01 0.39 -15.34
CA THR A 485 -10.56 1.32 -14.35
C THR A 485 -10.05 2.75 -14.63
N VAL A 486 -10.51 3.70 -13.85
CA VAL A 486 -10.04 5.09 -13.92
C VAL A 486 -8.67 5.24 -13.25
N ALA A 487 -7.84 6.15 -13.77
CA ALA A 487 -6.60 6.53 -13.12
C ALA A 487 -6.90 7.20 -11.76
N PRO A 488 -6.07 6.98 -10.72
CA PRO A 488 -6.33 7.50 -9.39
C PRO A 488 -6.11 9.00 -9.24
N ASP A 489 -5.20 9.58 -10.03
CA ASP A 489 -4.85 10.99 -10.01
C ASP A 489 -4.49 11.48 -11.42
N ASP A 490 -4.44 12.80 -11.58
CA ASP A 490 -3.96 13.46 -12.81
C ASP A 490 -2.42 13.53 -12.84
N SER A 491 -1.72 12.61 -12.15
CA SER A 491 -0.27 12.70 -11.98
C SER A 491 0.43 12.75 -13.35
N PRO A 492 1.25 13.78 -13.62
CA PRO A 492 2.06 13.86 -14.84
C PRO A 492 2.96 12.62 -15.02
N LEU A 493 3.29 11.92 -13.92
CA LEU A 493 4.07 10.67 -13.92
C LEU A 493 3.38 9.54 -14.69
N ALA A 494 2.04 9.54 -14.81
CA ALA A 494 1.29 8.64 -15.68
C ALA A 494 1.51 8.91 -17.18
N SER A 495 2.13 10.05 -17.53
CA SER A 495 2.41 10.47 -18.91
C SER A 495 3.89 10.67 -19.23
N SER A 496 4.75 10.95 -18.24
CA SER A 496 6.17 11.29 -18.48
C SER A 496 7.21 10.40 -17.78
N THR A 497 6.81 9.47 -16.89
CA THR A 497 7.75 8.58 -16.18
C THR A 497 7.22 7.19 -15.85
N SER A 498 6.02 6.79 -16.30
CA SER A 498 5.54 5.43 -16.05
C SER A 498 6.54 4.45 -16.64
N LYS A 499 7.26 3.69 -15.81
CA LYS A 499 8.02 2.52 -16.24
C LYS A 499 7.09 1.74 -17.18
N TYR A 500 7.52 1.50 -18.42
CA TYR A 500 6.77 0.74 -19.44
C TYR A 500 5.44 1.33 -19.97
N GLY A 501 5.18 2.64 -19.83
CA GLY A 501 4.00 3.27 -20.45
C GLY A 501 2.64 2.98 -19.78
N PHE A 502 2.67 2.52 -18.52
CA PHE A 502 1.48 2.16 -17.76
C PHE A 502 0.69 3.36 -17.23
N LYS A 503 -0.59 3.45 -17.58
CA LYS A 503 -1.46 4.61 -17.29
C LYS A 503 -2.30 4.49 -16.02
N PHE A 504 -2.11 3.45 -15.20
CA PHE A 504 -2.97 3.16 -14.04
C PHE A 504 -4.47 3.02 -14.38
N GLN A 505 -4.77 2.54 -15.59
CA GLN A 505 -6.15 2.34 -16.08
C GLN A 505 -6.54 0.86 -16.13
N ARG A 506 -5.76 -0.01 -15.48
CA ARG A 506 -5.94 -1.46 -15.43
C ARG A 506 -5.75 -1.91 -13.99
N LEU A 507 -6.68 -2.75 -13.50
CA LEU A 507 -6.53 -3.43 -12.22
C LEU A 507 -5.45 -4.52 -12.30
N GLY A 508 -4.98 -4.99 -11.15
CA GLY A 508 -4.14 -6.19 -11.08
C GLY A 508 -4.97 -7.46 -10.96
N VAL A 509 -4.34 -8.57 -10.58
CA VAL A 509 -4.99 -9.89 -10.51
C VAL A 509 -6.02 -9.97 -9.37
N ARG A 510 -6.99 -10.88 -9.46
CA ARG A 510 -7.96 -11.10 -8.39
C ARG A 510 -7.31 -11.58 -7.10
N VAL A 511 -7.83 -11.08 -5.99
CA VAL A 511 -7.43 -11.48 -4.65
C VAL A 511 -8.65 -11.95 -3.84
N PRO A 512 -8.49 -12.86 -2.87
CA PRO A 512 -9.56 -13.23 -1.96
C PRO A 512 -10.04 -12.03 -1.13
N THR A 513 -11.35 -11.83 -1.05
CA THR A 513 -11.95 -10.85 -0.11
C THR A 513 -13.21 -11.40 0.51
N LEU A 514 -13.24 -11.47 1.84
CA LEU A 514 -14.38 -11.93 2.64
C LEU A 514 -14.93 -10.78 3.49
N LEU A 515 -16.25 -10.79 3.69
CA LEU A 515 -16.95 -9.93 4.64
C LEU A 515 -17.59 -10.82 5.70
N ILE A 516 -17.23 -10.60 6.96
CA ILE A 516 -17.59 -11.43 8.11
C ILE A 516 -18.32 -10.55 9.13
N SER A 517 -19.59 -10.84 9.36
CA SER A 517 -20.46 -10.11 10.29
C SER A 517 -21.72 -10.93 10.59
N PRO A 518 -22.31 -10.85 11.78
CA PRO A 518 -23.60 -11.48 12.03
C PRO A 518 -24.74 -10.82 11.24
N GLN A 519 -24.52 -9.65 10.64
CA GLN A 519 -25.49 -8.94 9.81
C GLN A 519 -25.46 -9.36 8.32
N ILE A 520 -24.70 -10.41 7.99
CA ILE A 520 -24.54 -10.94 6.63
C ILE A 520 -25.24 -12.29 6.50
N LYS A 521 -26.00 -12.46 5.41
CA LYS A 521 -26.63 -13.74 5.08
C LYS A 521 -25.57 -14.82 4.75
N PRO A 522 -25.74 -16.06 5.20
CA PRO A 522 -24.77 -17.11 4.92
C PRO A 522 -24.71 -17.48 3.44
N GLY A 523 -23.49 -17.78 2.98
CA GLY A 523 -23.21 -18.20 1.60
C GLY A 523 -23.41 -17.10 0.58
N THR A 524 -23.21 -15.83 0.98
CA THR A 524 -23.37 -14.68 0.09
C THR A 524 -22.15 -14.58 -0.82
N VAL A 525 -22.35 -14.58 -2.13
CA VAL A 525 -21.32 -14.12 -3.06
C VAL A 525 -21.66 -12.71 -3.48
N PHE A 526 -20.69 -11.81 -3.43
CA PHE A 526 -20.90 -10.41 -3.76
C PHE A 526 -19.94 -9.92 -4.84
N ARG A 527 -20.43 -9.00 -5.65
CA ARG A 527 -19.68 -8.30 -6.71
C ARG A 527 -20.04 -6.81 -6.64
N SER A 528 -19.42 -5.99 -7.48
CA SER A 528 -19.90 -4.63 -7.68
C SER A 528 -21.40 -4.65 -8.05
N PRO A 529 -22.25 -3.81 -7.43
CA PRO A 529 -23.64 -3.67 -7.83
C PRO A 529 -23.78 -2.98 -9.21
N GLU A 530 -22.71 -2.34 -9.71
CA GLU A 530 -22.69 -1.64 -10.99
C GLU A 530 -22.24 -2.59 -12.12
N PRO A 531 -23.07 -2.80 -13.16
CA PRO A 531 -22.68 -3.63 -14.30
C PRO A 531 -21.42 -3.12 -14.99
N GLY A 532 -20.47 -4.03 -15.25
CA GLY A 532 -19.22 -3.71 -15.97
C GLY A 532 -18.12 -3.10 -15.09
N LYS A 533 -18.32 -2.99 -13.78
CA LYS A 533 -17.27 -2.65 -12.81
C LYS A 533 -16.94 -3.85 -11.95
N ASP A 534 -15.69 -3.95 -11.52
CA ASP A 534 -15.25 -4.87 -10.48
C ASP A 534 -14.85 -4.10 -9.23
N LEU A 535 -14.70 -4.81 -8.11
CA LEU A 535 -14.22 -4.23 -6.86
C LEU A 535 -12.68 -4.26 -6.83
N ASP A 536 -12.07 -3.28 -6.20
CA ASP A 536 -10.64 -3.22 -5.90
C ASP A 536 -10.41 -2.61 -4.51
N HIS A 537 -9.16 -2.42 -4.10
CA HIS A 537 -8.87 -1.82 -2.79
C HIS A 537 -9.51 -0.45 -2.62
N THR A 538 -9.66 0.36 -3.67
CA THR A 538 -10.35 1.66 -3.57
C THR A 538 -11.84 1.55 -3.26
N SER A 539 -12.45 0.38 -3.53
CA SER A 539 -13.83 0.06 -3.13
C SER A 539 -13.99 -0.04 -1.60
N LEU A 540 -12.93 -0.49 -0.89
CA LEU A 540 -12.87 -0.42 0.58
C LEU A 540 -12.89 1.03 1.06
N LEU A 541 -12.05 1.89 0.49
CA LEU A 541 -11.95 3.30 0.90
C LEU A 541 -13.26 4.04 0.65
N ALA A 542 -13.88 3.84 -0.51
CA ALA A 542 -15.16 4.45 -0.84
C ALA A 542 -16.27 3.99 0.11
N THR A 543 -16.31 2.70 0.46
CA THR A 543 -17.28 2.15 1.41
C THR A 543 -17.05 2.70 2.83
N LEU A 544 -15.79 2.82 3.27
CA LEU A 544 -15.42 3.41 4.56
C LEU A 544 -15.75 4.90 4.64
N CYS A 545 -15.53 5.66 3.57
CA CYS A 545 -15.94 7.08 3.49
C CYS A 545 -17.45 7.20 3.68
N LYS A 546 -18.24 6.45 2.91
CA LYS A 546 -19.70 6.45 3.06
C LYS A 546 -20.13 6.02 4.46
N TRP A 547 -19.53 4.98 5.05
CA TRP A 547 -19.85 4.53 6.41
C TRP A 547 -19.58 5.61 7.47
N ALA A 548 -18.57 6.44 7.27
CA ALA A 548 -18.29 7.59 8.11
C ALA A 548 -19.15 8.83 7.78
N GLY A 549 -20.02 8.76 6.77
CA GLY A 549 -20.83 9.88 6.31
C GLY A 549 -20.04 10.92 5.51
N VAL A 550 -18.94 10.51 4.88
CA VAL A 550 -18.06 11.34 4.02
C VAL A 550 -18.31 10.99 2.56
N ASP A 551 -18.51 12.00 1.70
CA ASP A 551 -18.57 11.75 0.24
C ASP A 551 -17.19 11.28 -0.27
N PRO A 552 -17.08 10.06 -0.85
CA PRO A 552 -15.82 9.58 -1.44
C PRO A 552 -15.19 10.53 -2.45
N ALA A 553 -16.01 11.27 -3.23
CA ALA A 553 -15.53 12.24 -4.21
C ALA A 553 -14.88 13.49 -3.58
N LYS A 554 -15.09 13.71 -2.29
CA LYS A 554 -14.59 14.85 -1.51
C LYS A 554 -13.63 14.46 -0.40
N ALA A 555 -13.38 13.16 -0.22
CA ALA A 555 -12.50 12.61 0.81
C ALA A 555 -11.00 12.93 0.58
N GLY A 556 -10.63 13.42 -0.61
CA GLY A 556 -9.23 13.71 -0.94
C GLY A 556 -8.37 12.45 -1.07
N LEU A 557 -8.94 11.36 -1.61
CA LEU A 557 -8.30 10.06 -1.83
C LEU A 557 -8.21 9.69 -3.34
N GLY A 558 -8.34 10.68 -4.23
CA GLY A 558 -8.20 10.50 -5.67
C GLY A 558 -9.48 10.13 -6.43
N ALA A 559 -9.40 10.25 -7.76
CA ALA A 559 -10.52 10.04 -8.69
C ALA A 559 -10.98 8.58 -8.75
N ARG A 560 -10.11 7.63 -8.41
CA ARG A 560 -10.47 6.22 -8.34
C ARG A 560 -11.37 5.92 -7.14
N VAL A 561 -11.02 6.40 -5.95
CA VAL A 561 -11.91 6.29 -4.77
C VAL A 561 -13.24 7.00 -5.01
N ALA A 562 -13.22 8.16 -5.67
CA ALA A 562 -14.44 8.90 -6.02
C ALA A 562 -15.42 8.11 -6.91
N GLN A 563 -14.92 7.19 -7.73
CA GLN A 563 -15.71 6.45 -8.74
C GLN A 563 -15.83 4.95 -8.44
N ALA A 564 -15.17 4.48 -7.39
CA ALA A 564 -15.16 3.09 -6.98
C ALA A 564 -16.56 2.64 -6.58
N SER A 565 -16.91 1.43 -7.01
CA SER A 565 -18.12 0.77 -6.52
C SER A 565 -17.96 0.40 -5.05
N THR A 566 -19.07 0.32 -4.33
CA THR A 566 -19.08 0.05 -2.89
C THR A 566 -19.89 -1.22 -2.60
N PHE A 567 -19.67 -1.82 -1.43
CA PHE A 567 -20.24 -3.12 -1.05
C PHE A 567 -21.17 -3.05 0.16
N GLU A 568 -21.66 -1.87 0.53
CA GLU A 568 -22.58 -1.68 1.66
C GLU A 568 -23.86 -2.52 1.56
N GLY A 569 -24.30 -2.84 0.33
CA GLY A 569 -25.48 -3.66 0.06
C GLY A 569 -25.37 -5.12 0.51
N VAL A 570 -24.18 -5.57 0.94
CA VAL A 570 -23.98 -6.91 1.51
C VAL A 570 -24.42 -6.98 2.99
N VAL A 571 -24.41 -5.85 3.71
CA VAL A 571 -24.77 -5.76 5.12
C VAL A 571 -26.26 -5.43 5.25
N GLU A 572 -27.05 -6.26 5.94
CA GLU A 572 -28.51 -6.08 6.02
C GLU A 572 -28.99 -5.12 7.12
N GLY A 573 -28.09 -4.72 8.04
CA GLY A 573 -28.30 -3.74 9.10
C GLY A 573 -29.23 -4.15 10.25
N ASN A 574 -30.30 -4.90 9.95
CA ASN A 574 -31.38 -5.21 10.90
C ASN A 574 -31.55 -6.71 11.18
N ASN A 575 -30.72 -7.57 10.58
CA ASN A 575 -30.84 -9.01 10.70
C ASN A 575 -29.57 -9.60 11.35
N ILE A 576 -29.45 -9.42 12.67
CA ILE A 576 -28.32 -9.93 13.45
C ILE A 576 -28.54 -11.42 13.71
N ARG A 577 -27.74 -12.25 13.06
CA ARG A 577 -27.70 -13.69 13.28
C ARG A 577 -27.00 -14.04 14.60
N THR A 578 -27.45 -15.13 15.22
CA THR A 578 -26.88 -15.68 16.46
C THR A 578 -26.18 -17.02 16.25
N ASP A 579 -26.29 -17.61 15.06
CA ASP A 579 -25.56 -18.82 14.73
C ASP A 579 -24.07 -18.51 14.50
N LEU A 580 -23.19 -19.40 14.95
CA LEU A 580 -21.74 -19.28 14.81
C LEU A 580 -21.17 -20.43 13.96
N PRO A 581 -20.18 -20.17 13.09
CA PRO A 581 -19.53 -21.22 12.33
C PRO A 581 -18.69 -22.11 13.25
N LYS A 582 -18.61 -23.40 12.91
CA LYS A 582 -17.63 -24.31 13.52
C LYS A 582 -16.37 -24.31 12.66
N LEU A 583 -15.30 -23.71 13.19
CA LEU A 583 -14.00 -23.62 12.52
C LEU A 583 -13.05 -24.67 13.09
N THR A 584 -12.41 -25.46 12.24
CA THR A 584 -11.42 -26.47 12.67
C THR A 584 -10.22 -26.36 11.73
N PRO A 585 -9.12 -25.74 12.18
CA PRO A 585 -7.97 -25.52 11.32
C PRO A 585 -7.18 -26.82 11.21
N ASN A 586 -6.39 -26.91 10.15
CA ASN A 586 -5.34 -27.91 10.09
C ASN A 586 -4.26 -27.62 11.15
N LYS A 587 -3.63 -28.68 11.65
CA LYS A 587 -2.48 -28.52 12.55
C LYS A 587 -1.27 -28.10 11.72
N TYR A 588 -0.65 -26.99 12.10
CA TYR A 588 0.64 -26.60 11.52
C TYR A 588 1.70 -27.66 11.84
N VAL A 589 2.40 -28.07 10.79
CA VAL A 589 3.60 -28.90 10.85
C VAL A 589 4.65 -28.18 10.02
N ARG A 590 5.74 -27.77 10.67
CA ARG A 590 6.88 -27.18 9.96
C ARG A 590 7.43 -28.21 8.97
N PRO A 591 7.70 -27.83 7.70
CA PRO A 591 8.33 -28.73 6.75
C PRO A 591 9.67 -29.27 7.26
N GLU A 592 10.00 -30.49 6.86
CA GLU A 592 11.26 -31.12 7.26
C GLU A 592 12.46 -30.36 6.67
N GLY A 593 13.49 -30.15 7.49
CA GLY A 593 14.71 -29.44 7.08
C GLY A 593 14.60 -27.91 7.07
N TRP A 594 13.41 -27.33 7.25
CA TRP A 594 13.24 -25.88 7.36
C TRP A 594 13.71 -25.34 8.70
N GLN A 595 14.41 -24.21 8.66
CA GLN A 595 15.04 -23.55 9.79
C GLN A 595 14.62 -22.07 9.82
N SER A 596 14.34 -21.56 11.01
CA SER A 596 14.23 -20.12 11.23
C SER A 596 15.62 -19.47 11.20
N PRO A 597 15.75 -18.19 10.81
CA PRO A 597 17.03 -17.48 10.86
C PRO A 597 17.68 -17.47 12.25
N SER A 598 16.86 -17.58 13.30
CA SER A 598 17.30 -17.81 14.67
C SER A 598 17.86 -19.22 14.88
N GLU A 599 17.31 -20.28 14.30
CA GLU A 599 17.85 -21.63 14.55
C GLU A 599 19.23 -21.87 13.95
N LEU A 600 19.68 -21.00 13.03
CA LEU A 600 21.08 -20.95 12.55
C LEU A 600 22.08 -20.36 13.59
N PHE A 601 21.70 -20.21 14.85
CA PHE A 601 22.57 -19.64 15.89
C PHE A 601 23.79 -20.53 16.22
N ASN A 602 24.97 -19.90 16.13
CA ASN A 602 26.33 -20.33 16.52
C ASN A 602 27.21 -21.08 15.51
N PRO A 603 27.57 -20.48 14.36
CA PRO A 603 28.87 -20.78 13.79
C PRO A 603 29.96 -20.27 14.75
N LEU A 604 30.82 -21.19 15.17
CA LEU A 604 32.02 -20.88 15.93
C LEU A 604 33.14 -20.57 14.93
N ASN A 605 34.01 -19.60 15.23
CA ASN A 605 35.25 -19.42 14.47
C ASN A 605 36.18 -20.65 14.64
N ASP A 606 37.31 -20.68 13.93
CA ASP A 606 38.35 -21.74 14.05
C ASP A 606 38.85 -22.00 15.49
N LYS A 607 38.50 -21.12 16.45
CA LYS A 607 38.86 -21.20 17.87
C LYS A 607 37.70 -21.60 18.79
N GLY A 608 36.52 -21.91 18.25
CA GLY A 608 35.36 -22.29 19.06
C GLY A 608 34.62 -21.10 19.68
N GLU A 609 34.81 -19.88 19.18
CA GLU A 609 34.18 -18.66 19.72
C GLU A 609 32.99 -18.21 18.86
N PRO A 610 31.90 -17.67 19.45
CA PRO A 610 30.76 -17.16 18.68
C PRO A 610 31.15 -16.00 17.75
N LEU A 611 30.79 -16.08 16.48
CA LEU A 611 30.93 -14.95 15.55
C LEU A 611 29.97 -13.81 15.94
N THR A 612 30.46 -12.55 15.88
CA THR A 612 29.60 -11.37 15.98
C THR A 612 28.69 -11.32 14.76
N SER A 613 27.38 -11.50 14.94
CA SER A 613 26.42 -11.56 13.83
C SER A 613 25.61 -10.27 13.71
N ARG A 614 25.37 -9.84 12.47
CA ARG A 614 24.29 -8.89 12.19
C ARG A 614 22.94 -9.59 12.40
N ARG A 615 21.93 -8.85 12.90
CA ARG A 615 20.55 -9.33 12.83
C ARG A 615 20.15 -9.39 11.36
N VAL A 616 19.37 -10.40 11.00
CA VAL A 616 18.82 -10.58 9.65
C VAL A 616 17.30 -10.49 9.79
N GLY A 617 16.70 -9.46 9.19
CA GLY A 617 15.25 -9.27 9.16
C GLY A 617 14.61 -9.70 7.83
N PHE A 618 13.29 -9.54 7.68
CA PHE A 618 12.58 -9.86 6.44
C PHE A 618 13.11 -9.06 5.27
N GLY A 619 13.31 -7.75 5.44
CA GLY A 619 13.81 -6.90 4.35
C GLY A 619 15.14 -7.41 3.80
N ASP A 620 16.03 -7.87 4.68
CA ASP A 620 17.29 -8.52 4.28
C ASP A 620 17.02 -9.86 3.59
N LEU A 621 16.17 -10.71 4.15
CA LEU A 621 15.86 -12.03 3.59
C LEU A 621 15.20 -11.96 2.22
N HIS A 622 14.24 -11.06 2.06
CA HIS A 622 13.55 -10.78 0.80
C HIS A 622 14.55 -10.29 -0.23
N THR A 623 15.32 -9.24 0.09
CA THR A 623 16.40 -8.73 -0.80
C THR A 623 17.44 -9.81 -1.15
N MET A 624 17.75 -10.72 -0.22
CA MET A 624 18.68 -11.82 -0.47
C MET A 624 18.07 -12.94 -1.32
N SER A 625 16.79 -13.25 -1.11
CA SER A 625 16.05 -14.23 -1.91
C SER A 625 15.84 -13.75 -3.34
N ASP A 626 15.82 -12.44 -3.58
CA ASP A 626 15.73 -11.89 -4.92
C ASP A 626 16.83 -12.47 -5.81
N ASN A 627 16.41 -13.02 -6.95
CA ASN A 627 17.28 -13.67 -7.94
C ASN A 627 18.04 -14.91 -7.42
N CYS A 628 17.66 -15.50 -6.29
CA CYS A 628 18.16 -16.82 -5.89
C CYS A 628 17.35 -17.91 -6.57
N THR A 629 18.05 -18.81 -7.26
CA THR A 629 17.45 -19.98 -7.93
C THR A 629 17.71 -21.27 -7.17
N THR A 630 18.66 -21.26 -6.23
CA THR A 630 19.02 -22.42 -5.40
C THR A 630 19.22 -22.06 -3.92
N ALA A 631 19.06 -23.06 -3.06
CA ALA A 631 19.34 -22.93 -1.63
C ALA A 631 20.81 -22.59 -1.35
N GLU A 632 21.75 -23.08 -2.17
CA GLU A 632 23.19 -22.79 -2.02
C GLU A 632 23.50 -21.32 -2.30
N GLU A 633 22.96 -20.74 -3.37
CA GLU A 633 23.08 -19.31 -3.68
C GLU A 633 22.53 -18.45 -2.55
N PHE A 634 21.35 -18.80 -2.04
CA PHE A 634 20.75 -18.07 -0.93
C PHE A 634 21.59 -18.17 0.33
N LEU A 635 22.03 -19.36 0.71
CA LEU A 635 22.88 -19.57 1.89
C LEU A 635 24.20 -18.81 1.77
N GLN A 636 24.77 -18.70 0.57
CA GLN A 636 25.95 -17.88 0.32
C GLN A 636 25.68 -16.40 0.58
N LYS A 637 24.60 -15.83 0.00
CA LYS A 637 24.20 -14.43 0.26
C LYS A 637 23.88 -14.19 1.73
N PHE A 638 23.14 -15.10 2.36
CA PHE A 638 22.78 -15.06 3.77
C PHE A 638 24.02 -15.02 4.67
N ASN A 639 24.98 -15.91 4.43
CA ASN A 639 26.22 -15.96 5.18
C ASN A 639 27.08 -14.71 4.94
N GLN A 640 27.20 -14.24 3.69
CA GLN A 640 27.89 -13.00 3.35
C GLN A 640 27.28 -11.78 4.05
N HIS A 641 25.96 -11.62 4.01
CA HIS A 641 25.27 -10.52 4.67
C HIS A 641 25.47 -10.55 6.19
N ARG A 642 25.34 -11.74 6.78
CA ARG A 642 25.36 -11.92 8.24
C ARG A 642 26.75 -11.78 8.85
N PHE A 643 27.80 -12.23 8.17
CA PHE A 643 29.16 -12.34 8.69
C PHE A 643 30.22 -11.53 7.91
N GLY A 644 29.86 -10.91 6.78
CA GLY A 644 30.79 -10.22 5.89
C GLY A 644 31.75 -11.17 5.16
N ASP A 645 32.86 -10.64 4.64
CA ASP A 645 33.93 -11.40 3.94
C ASP A 645 34.67 -12.42 4.84
N GLN A 646 34.26 -12.60 6.10
CA GLN A 646 34.85 -13.58 7.02
C GLN A 646 34.43 -15.03 6.72
N THR A 647 33.70 -15.27 5.63
CA THR A 647 33.05 -16.55 5.29
C THR A 647 33.75 -17.36 4.21
N GLU A 648 34.99 -17.04 3.86
CA GLU A 648 35.79 -17.81 2.87
C GLU A 648 36.22 -19.24 3.30
N LYS A 649 35.67 -19.81 4.39
CA LYS A 649 36.02 -21.15 4.85
C LYS A 649 34.84 -22.00 5.30
#